data_AF-A0A142XSV3-F1
#
_entry.id   AF-A0A142XSV3-F1
#
_cell.length_a   1.000
_cell.length_b   1.000
_cell.length_c   1.000
_cell.angle_alpha   90.00
_cell.angle_beta   90.00
_cell.angle_gamma   90.00
#
_symmetry.space_group_name_H-M   'P 1'
#
loop_
_entity.id
_entity.type
_entity.pdbx_description
1 polymer ?
#
loop_
_entity_poly.entity_id
_entity_poly.type
_entity_poly.pdbx_seq_one_letter_code
_entity_poly.pdbx_strand_id
1 'polypeptide(L)'
;MVSHVRPLRVALALIAFGSLTLVLGTVGSPRSRADTKPEHPIPEPFKQPPPSHFECRWTDAPITLDGVADESAWKHAQAINAFHVPWLGDKARMSRTATTAKLLWDREYLYFHAEMEDSDLFADITDHDGDLWKNDVFEIFLRPDSEKSGYYEFQVSAAGTKFDAFYPKYALDSLAKQSKVGAFRMESKVKLNGTLNKRDDTDKGWSVEGRIPWSDFLRTGGRPVTGEKWKLNLCRFDYNASWKDAELSCIAPITKKKIPPFFHQSEDYATLTFVGPDATTAKPFGIDKREPLTTSTVVGFPDPPPPFVAVRALDKYRPEFPIRAEPIPGTRDLLVITQPQPYAPTQMWRAAYAAGATTKDAVKQLDTPNGGTAYDIAFHPKFAENRFVYIGWNGATPGRKGKWSTITRYAMSKTAPHDLDPKSAKTIIEWESDGHNGCAVCFGSDGSMFVTSGDGTSDSDTNLTGQRTDLLLAKVLRIDVDAPTDGKAYSVPKDNPFVGQKDFAPETWAYGLRNPWRITFDAKTKQLWVGQNGQDLWEQAYLVRRGENYGWSVMEGSYPFYPNRKAGPTPISKPTVEHHHSEARSLTGGVVYHGTKHPDLQGAYIYGDYSTGHIWAVKHTGTKIEWHKKIAITTLKITSFALDPDGELLICHHSAPGDGGVYTLAPNTAKHAGTFPKKLSDSGLFDSVKDHQMKPGVIPYSVNAPFWSDGAHKERFLAVPEGTIQFKRSGGWDMPDKTVLVKSFALEQNEGDPNSRKWIETRFMTKQDGEWYGYSYVWNEAGTDATLVDSAGLDRTFTIATAVGKRQQAWHYPSRAECMVCHSRAANYVLGLCEVQMNKDHTYPNGRTDNQLRVLERLGLLNVAWAGEVEGAIKDATGRQQPDQREPKSTGMLPFAPAGLKQLADPYDKTQDLTARAKAWLHTNCATCHVEAGGGNAQMQLDFPTEWSKMRLIGTNPVHQTFDLKDAKLIAPGAPERSVVIHRIGQRGPNSGQMPPLSTTRVDVLGVELMTEWCKSLKKP
;
A
#
# COMPACT_ATOMS: atom_id res chain seq x y z
N MET A 1 13.29 57.63 24.37
CA MET A 1 12.96 59.01 24.83
C MET A 1 11.78 58.94 25.78
N VAL A 2 11.72 59.84 26.77
CA VAL A 2 10.56 60.68 27.18
C VAL A 2 9.27 60.45 26.35
N SER A 3 8.05 60.30 26.89
CA SER A 3 7.57 60.25 28.30
C SER A 3 6.09 59.74 28.40
N HIS A 4 5.44 59.98 29.55
CA HIS A 4 4.00 59.81 29.86
C HIS A 4 3.03 60.40 28.81
N VAL A 5 1.71 60.15 28.88
CA VAL A 5 0.73 60.99 29.65
C VAL A 5 -0.65 60.29 29.81
N ARG A 6 -1.49 60.80 30.73
CA ARG A 6 -2.86 60.32 31.10
C ARG A 6 -3.96 61.20 30.40
N PRO A 7 -5.23 61.48 30.85
CA PRO A 7 -5.88 61.37 32.17
C PRO A 7 -7.22 60.58 32.18
N LEU A 8 -8.38 61.26 32.15
CA LEU A 8 -9.73 60.74 32.48
C LEU A 8 -10.83 61.81 32.16
N ARG A 9 -12.13 61.45 32.34
CA ARG A 9 -13.37 62.30 32.29
C ARG A 9 -13.91 62.56 30.86
N VAL A 10 -15.20 62.81 30.60
CA VAL A 10 -16.31 63.56 31.27
C VAL A 10 -17.69 62.87 30.99
N ALA A 11 -18.85 63.30 31.51
CA ALA A 11 -19.46 63.22 32.86
C ALA A 11 -20.91 63.79 32.85
N LEU A 12 -21.75 63.48 33.88
CA LEU A 12 -23.12 64.06 34.14
C LEU A 12 -24.22 63.69 33.09
N ALA A 13 -25.56 63.85 33.25
CA ALA A 13 -26.54 64.29 34.29
C ALA A 13 -27.99 63.96 33.78
N LEU A 14 -29.17 64.07 34.44
CA LEU A 14 -29.70 64.16 35.84
C LEU A 14 -31.28 64.14 35.80
N ILE A 15 -31.97 63.92 36.94
CA ILE A 15 -33.39 64.37 37.26
C ILE A 15 -34.53 63.60 36.49
N ALA A 16 -35.78 63.36 36.96
CA ALA A 16 -36.65 63.96 38.01
C ALA A 16 -37.67 62.99 38.72
N PHE A 17 -38.44 63.55 39.68
CA PHE A 17 -39.66 63.11 40.43
C PHE A 17 -40.63 62.06 39.83
N GLY A 18 -41.52 61.37 40.58
CA GLY A 18 -41.81 61.34 42.04
C GLY A 18 -43.31 61.53 42.41
N SER A 19 -43.88 60.73 43.34
CA SER A 19 -45.19 60.95 44.02
C SER A 19 -45.49 59.91 45.14
N LEU A 20 -46.52 60.17 45.98
CA LEU A 20 -46.79 59.52 47.28
C LEU A 20 -48.27 59.06 47.43
N THR A 21 -48.53 57.91 48.08
CA THR A 21 -49.72 57.67 48.92
C THR A 21 -49.40 56.68 50.05
N LEU A 22 -50.08 56.79 51.22
CA LEU A 22 -49.82 55.99 52.43
C LEU A 22 -51.12 55.72 53.22
N VAL A 23 -51.32 54.48 53.70
CA VAL A 23 -52.31 54.10 54.74
C VAL A 23 -51.70 53.01 55.65
N LEU A 24 -52.08 52.99 56.94
CA LEU A 24 -51.45 52.16 57.99
C LEU A 24 -52.16 50.82 58.23
N GLY A 25 -51.43 49.88 58.83
CA GLY A 25 -51.98 48.68 59.51
C GLY A 25 -50.93 48.06 60.44
N THR A 26 -51.15 48.09 61.75
CA THR A 26 -50.13 47.74 62.76
C THR A 26 -50.37 46.39 63.44
N VAL A 27 -49.44 45.45 63.30
CA VAL A 27 -49.16 44.39 64.30
C VAL A 27 -47.66 44.12 64.30
N GLY A 28 -47.05 43.95 65.48
CA GLY A 28 -45.65 43.52 65.62
C GLY A 28 -45.54 42.24 66.44
N SER A 29 -44.80 41.25 65.93
CA SER A 29 -44.28 40.09 66.66
C SER A 29 -43.14 39.44 65.84
N PRO A 30 -42.21 38.69 66.46
CA PRO A 30 -40.87 38.53 65.93
C PRO A 30 -40.75 37.49 64.81
N ARG A 31 -39.85 37.75 63.85
CA ARG A 31 -39.36 36.71 62.92
C ARG A 31 -38.42 35.77 63.65
N SER A 32 -38.70 34.47 63.58
CA SER A 32 -37.81 33.38 63.97
C SER A 32 -36.62 33.25 63.01
N ARG A 33 -35.56 32.58 63.46
CA ARG A 33 -34.47 32.11 62.59
C ARG A 33 -34.93 30.89 61.79
N ALA A 34 -34.92 31.04 60.46
CA ALA A 34 -35.03 30.01 59.42
C ALA A 34 -34.56 30.70 58.11
N ASP A 35 -33.85 30.09 57.17
CA ASP A 35 -33.38 28.71 57.05
C ASP A 35 -31.87 28.65 56.73
N THR A 36 -31.23 27.53 57.04
CA THR A 36 -29.92 27.14 56.48
C THR A 36 -30.12 25.84 55.70
N LYS A 37 -29.58 25.74 54.47
CA LYS A 37 -29.63 24.50 53.67
C LYS A 37 -29.21 23.30 54.54
N PRO A 38 -29.95 22.17 54.57
CA PRO A 38 -29.54 20.99 55.34
C PRO A 38 -28.23 20.44 54.76
N GLU A 39 -27.23 20.22 55.61
CA GLU A 39 -25.94 19.68 55.16
C GLU A 39 -26.10 18.22 54.74
N HIS A 40 -25.65 17.88 53.52
CA HIS A 40 -25.60 16.50 53.03
C HIS A 40 -24.83 15.60 54.02
N PRO A 41 -25.42 14.47 54.47
CA PRO A 41 -24.85 13.63 55.52
C PRO A 41 -23.53 13.01 55.05
N ILE A 42 -22.51 13.05 55.93
CA ILE A 42 -21.20 12.45 55.66
C ILE A 42 -21.34 10.91 55.69
N PRO A 43 -21.04 10.18 54.60
CA PRO A 43 -21.12 8.72 54.60
C PRO A 43 -20.13 8.06 55.56
N GLU A 44 -20.52 6.92 56.12
CA GLU A 44 -19.66 6.10 56.98
C GLU A 44 -18.40 5.60 56.22
N PRO A 45 -17.25 5.42 56.90
CA PRO A 45 -16.04 4.85 56.31
C PRO A 45 -16.24 3.45 55.72
N PHE A 46 -15.44 3.14 54.70
CA PHE A 46 -15.46 1.86 54.01
C PHE A 46 -15.13 0.68 54.92
N LYS A 47 -16.00 -0.34 54.90
CA LYS A 47 -15.74 -1.66 55.51
C LYS A 47 -14.93 -2.60 54.61
N GLN A 48 -14.88 -2.31 53.30
CA GLN A 48 -14.12 -3.00 52.27
C GLN A 48 -13.70 -2.00 51.19
N PRO A 49 -12.55 -2.17 50.49
CA PRO A 49 -12.12 -1.26 49.44
C PRO A 49 -13.16 -1.16 48.29
N PRO A 50 -13.36 0.02 47.68
CA PRO A 50 -14.22 0.18 46.53
C PRO A 50 -13.66 -0.54 45.28
N PRO A 51 -14.50 -0.82 44.26
CA PRO A 51 -14.05 -1.40 43.00
C PRO A 51 -12.96 -0.57 42.32
N SER A 52 -11.91 -1.24 41.84
CA SER A 52 -10.74 -0.63 41.17
C SER A 52 -10.54 -1.12 39.73
N HIS A 53 -11.54 -1.84 39.19
CA HIS A 53 -11.51 -2.51 37.90
C HIS A 53 -12.85 -2.29 37.20
N PHE A 54 -12.80 -1.73 35.99
CA PHE A 54 -13.96 -1.30 35.21
C PHE A 54 -13.83 -1.70 33.74
N GLU A 55 -14.94 -1.67 33.01
CA GLU A 55 -15.07 -2.06 31.61
C GLU A 55 -15.56 -0.89 30.75
N CYS A 56 -14.81 -0.56 29.70
CA CYS A 56 -15.32 0.23 28.58
C CYS A 56 -15.86 -0.76 27.55
N ARG A 57 -17.17 -0.73 27.28
CA ARG A 57 -17.86 -1.75 26.46
C ARG A 57 -18.15 -1.23 25.06
N TRP A 58 -18.04 -2.12 24.07
CA TRP A 58 -18.32 -1.79 22.67
C TRP A 58 -19.78 -1.41 22.44
N THR A 59 -20.03 -0.47 21.51
CA THR A 59 -21.35 -0.21 20.95
C THR A 59 -21.32 -0.18 19.41
N ASP A 60 -22.31 -0.82 18.78
CA ASP A 60 -22.68 -0.59 17.37
C ASP A 60 -23.91 0.33 17.25
N ALA A 61 -24.51 0.74 18.38
CA ALA A 61 -25.67 1.63 18.42
C ALA A 61 -25.19 3.09 18.54
N PRO A 62 -25.80 4.04 17.79
CA PRO A 62 -25.43 5.45 17.84
C PRO A 62 -25.81 6.06 19.20
N ILE A 63 -25.06 7.10 19.58
CA ILE A 63 -25.28 7.93 20.77
C ILE A 63 -25.54 9.36 20.30
N THR A 64 -26.58 10.00 20.83
CA THR A 64 -27.04 11.33 20.44
C THR A 64 -26.71 12.32 21.55
N LEU A 65 -25.59 13.04 21.42
CA LEU A 65 -25.14 13.99 22.45
C LEU A 65 -26.22 15.04 22.77
N ASP A 66 -26.90 14.85 23.89
CA ASP A 66 -27.88 15.79 24.46
C ASP A 66 -27.72 15.98 25.98
N GLY A 67 -26.98 15.08 26.63
CA GLY A 67 -26.72 15.11 28.08
C GLY A 67 -27.49 14.05 28.88
N VAL A 68 -28.26 13.16 28.25
CA VAL A 68 -29.12 12.17 28.93
C VAL A 68 -28.85 10.74 28.42
N ALA A 69 -28.33 9.87 29.28
CA ALA A 69 -28.02 8.48 28.92
C ALA A 69 -29.24 7.53 28.81
N ASP A 70 -30.20 7.85 27.94
CA ASP A 70 -31.45 7.09 27.76
C ASP A 70 -31.39 5.99 26.68
N GLU A 71 -30.40 5.99 25.79
CA GLU A 71 -30.36 5.04 24.66
C GLU A 71 -30.06 3.60 25.08
N SER A 72 -30.24 2.66 24.15
CA SER A 72 -29.90 1.24 24.33
C SER A 72 -28.41 1.02 24.62
N ALA A 73 -27.53 1.85 24.04
CA ALA A 73 -26.08 1.79 24.27
C ALA A 73 -25.74 1.95 25.77
N TRP A 74 -26.25 3.01 26.40
CA TRP A 74 -26.01 3.30 27.82
C TRP A 74 -26.67 2.33 28.80
N LYS A 75 -27.51 1.41 28.33
CA LYS A 75 -28.06 0.29 29.12
C LYS A 75 -27.16 -0.95 29.09
N HIS A 76 -26.21 -1.02 28.13
CA HIS A 76 -25.16 -2.03 28.10
C HIS A 76 -23.90 -1.63 28.88
N ALA A 77 -23.61 -0.32 28.97
CA ALA A 77 -22.46 0.23 29.70
C ALA A 77 -22.41 -0.25 31.17
N GLN A 78 -21.19 -0.43 31.71
CA GLN A 78 -21.03 -0.63 33.16
C GLN A 78 -21.29 0.69 33.89
N ALA A 79 -22.10 0.64 34.95
CA ALA A 79 -22.25 1.77 35.87
C ALA A 79 -21.04 1.84 36.82
N ILE A 80 -20.40 3.01 36.86
CA ILE A 80 -19.25 3.34 37.70
C ILE A 80 -19.73 4.34 38.75
N ASN A 81 -20.08 3.84 39.93
CA ASN A 81 -20.65 4.63 41.03
C ASN A 81 -19.74 4.68 42.27
N ALA A 82 -18.45 4.39 42.11
CA ALA A 82 -17.46 4.24 43.19
C ALA A 82 -16.73 5.57 43.55
N PHE A 83 -17.42 6.70 43.46
CA PHE A 83 -16.84 8.02 43.73
C PHE A 83 -16.62 8.22 45.24
N HIS A 84 -15.37 8.42 45.64
CA HIS A 84 -14.95 8.35 47.03
C HIS A 84 -13.80 9.31 47.35
N VAL A 85 -13.46 9.40 48.64
CA VAL A 85 -12.49 10.36 49.19
C VAL A 85 -11.26 9.61 49.77
N PRO A 86 -10.41 8.96 48.93
CA PRO A 86 -9.38 8.02 49.38
C PRO A 86 -8.25 8.61 50.22
N TRP A 87 -7.98 9.92 50.12
CA TRP A 87 -6.94 10.59 50.91
C TRP A 87 -7.29 10.76 52.40
N LEU A 88 -8.49 10.34 52.83
CA LEU A 88 -8.84 10.20 54.24
C LEU A 88 -8.23 8.94 54.89
N GLY A 89 -7.54 8.09 54.13
CA GLY A 89 -6.84 6.89 54.65
C GLY A 89 -7.82 5.89 55.27
N ASP A 90 -7.61 5.55 56.55
CA ASP A 90 -8.50 4.66 57.31
C ASP A 90 -9.93 5.22 57.50
N LYS A 91 -10.16 6.48 57.12
CA LYS A 91 -11.48 7.14 57.09
C LYS A 91 -12.01 7.37 55.66
N ALA A 92 -11.43 6.71 54.66
CA ALA A 92 -11.94 6.76 53.28
C ALA A 92 -13.41 6.31 53.23
N ARG A 93 -14.23 7.08 52.49
CA ARG A 93 -15.68 6.94 52.38
C ARG A 93 -16.15 7.37 50.99
N MET A 94 -17.39 7.05 50.65
CA MET A 94 -18.09 7.62 49.49
C MET A 94 -18.17 9.16 49.55
N SER A 95 -18.37 9.81 48.40
CA SER A 95 -18.77 11.21 48.31
C SER A 95 -20.10 11.49 49.04
N ARG A 96 -20.28 12.72 49.53
CA ARG A 96 -21.53 13.18 50.17
C ARG A 96 -22.75 13.04 49.26
N THR A 97 -22.57 13.36 47.98
CA THR A 97 -23.56 13.31 46.90
C THR A 97 -23.35 12.09 46.01
N ALA A 98 -24.41 11.57 45.41
CA ALA A 98 -24.31 10.47 44.45
C ALA A 98 -23.65 10.93 43.13
N THR A 99 -22.86 10.05 42.51
CA THR A 99 -22.35 10.23 41.15
C THR A 99 -22.23 8.88 40.45
N THR A 100 -22.78 8.76 39.25
CA THR A 100 -22.71 7.54 38.41
C THR A 100 -22.20 7.88 37.03
N ALA A 101 -21.01 7.40 36.71
CA ALA A 101 -20.42 7.48 35.38
C ALA A 101 -20.67 6.19 34.56
N LYS A 102 -20.56 6.31 33.24
CA LYS A 102 -20.62 5.22 32.25
C LYS A 102 -19.58 5.47 31.18
N LEU A 103 -18.92 4.42 30.69
CA LEU A 103 -17.98 4.48 29.58
C LEU A 103 -18.35 3.46 28.50
N LEU A 104 -18.34 3.92 27.25
CA LEU A 104 -18.55 3.10 26.04
C LEU A 104 -17.51 3.46 24.99
N TRP A 105 -17.33 2.60 24.00
CA TRP A 105 -16.47 2.92 22.85
C TRP A 105 -16.97 2.30 21.56
N ASP A 106 -16.55 2.92 20.46
CA ASP A 106 -16.75 2.39 19.12
C ASP A 106 -15.47 2.56 18.26
N ARG A 107 -15.66 2.55 16.94
CA ARG A 107 -14.60 2.69 15.92
C ARG A 107 -13.87 4.02 15.97
N GLU A 108 -14.58 5.08 16.33
CA GLU A 108 -14.21 6.46 16.05
C GLU A 108 -14.03 7.25 17.35
N TYR A 109 -14.75 6.88 18.43
CA TYR A 109 -14.78 7.60 19.69
C TYR A 109 -14.65 6.70 20.94
N LEU A 110 -14.08 7.29 22.00
CA LEU A 110 -14.42 6.98 23.39
C LEU A 110 -15.63 7.84 23.79
N TYR A 111 -16.65 7.23 24.40
CA TYR A 111 -17.83 7.91 24.92
C TYR A 111 -17.86 7.90 26.45
N PHE A 112 -18.34 8.99 27.03
CA PHE A 112 -18.56 9.12 28.47
C PHE A 112 -19.92 9.74 28.78
N HIS A 113 -20.52 9.30 29.88
CA HIS A 113 -21.63 9.99 30.52
C HIS A 113 -21.41 9.98 32.04
N ALA A 114 -21.77 11.06 32.73
CA ALA A 114 -21.84 11.11 34.19
C ALA A 114 -23.09 11.85 34.64
N GLU A 115 -23.82 11.24 35.57
CA GLU A 115 -24.96 11.84 36.29
C GLU A 115 -24.53 12.11 37.74
N MET A 116 -24.75 13.33 38.20
CA MET A 116 -24.22 13.89 39.43
C MET A 116 -25.34 14.54 40.23
N GLU A 117 -25.62 14.02 41.42
CA GLU A 117 -26.51 14.66 42.38
C GLU A 117 -25.83 15.93 42.89
N ASP A 118 -26.52 17.06 42.83
CA ASP A 118 -26.03 18.37 43.26
C ASP A 118 -27.21 19.20 43.77
N SER A 119 -26.97 20.06 44.75
CA SER A 119 -28.00 20.93 45.34
C SER A 119 -27.65 22.42 45.29
N ASP A 120 -26.58 22.79 44.58
CA ASP A 120 -26.06 24.16 44.57
C ASP A 120 -25.15 24.49 43.36
N LEU A 121 -25.67 24.27 42.14
CA LEU A 121 -24.92 24.26 40.87
C LEU A 121 -24.11 25.55 40.64
N PHE A 122 -22.79 25.40 40.50
CA PHE A 122 -21.84 26.49 40.36
C PHE A 122 -20.78 26.23 39.29
N ALA A 123 -20.84 26.99 38.20
CA ALA A 123 -19.75 27.14 37.25
C ALA A 123 -19.82 28.53 36.57
N ASP A 124 -18.93 29.44 36.96
CA ASP A 124 -18.83 30.80 36.39
C ASP A 124 -17.72 30.94 35.34
N ILE A 125 -16.66 30.13 35.41
CA ILE A 125 -15.60 30.05 34.39
C ILE A 125 -16.16 29.54 33.04
N THR A 126 -16.18 30.42 32.04
CA THR A 126 -16.62 30.15 30.66
C THR A 126 -15.48 29.93 29.64
N ASP A 127 -14.23 30.20 30.04
CA ASP A 127 -13.07 30.11 29.13
C ASP A 127 -12.59 28.66 28.93
N HIS A 128 -12.30 28.30 27.68
CA HIS A 128 -11.67 27.01 27.33
C HIS A 128 -10.27 26.93 27.97
N ASP A 129 -9.96 25.78 28.57
CA ASP A 129 -8.75 25.55 29.36
C ASP A 129 -8.57 26.53 30.54
N GLY A 130 -9.68 27.07 31.05
CA GLY A 130 -9.72 27.78 32.33
C GLY A 130 -9.52 26.83 33.53
N ASP A 131 -9.41 27.40 34.73
CA ASP A 131 -9.17 26.67 35.98
C ASP A 131 -10.44 25.94 36.49
N LEU A 132 -11.05 25.04 35.68
CA LEU A 132 -12.41 24.51 35.91
C LEU A 132 -12.58 23.73 37.22
N TRP A 133 -11.50 23.23 37.82
CA TRP A 133 -11.45 22.64 39.18
C TRP A 133 -11.82 23.62 40.31
N LYS A 134 -12.16 24.88 39.99
CA LYS A 134 -12.75 25.87 40.91
C LYS A 134 -14.29 25.86 40.92
N ASN A 135 -14.89 25.05 40.05
CA ASN A 135 -16.32 24.94 39.79
C ASN A 135 -16.79 23.50 40.01
N ASP A 136 -18.08 23.25 39.88
CA ASP A 136 -18.59 21.90 39.64
C ASP A 136 -18.11 21.41 38.28
N VAL A 137 -17.26 20.40 38.31
CA VAL A 137 -16.59 19.83 37.14
C VAL A 137 -16.48 18.32 37.25
N PHE A 138 -16.67 17.64 36.12
CA PHE A 138 -16.40 16.23 35.92
C PHE A 138 -15.10 16.07 35.14
N GLU A 139 -14.17 15.26 35.65
CA GLU A 139 -12.81 15.11 35.11
C GLU A 139 -12.53 13.64 34.74
N ILE A 140 -11.84 13.44 33.62
CA ILE A 140 -11.48 12.14 33.05
C ILE A 140 -9.97 12.10 32.84
N PHE A 141 -9.27 11.22 33.55
CA PHE A 141 -7.84 11.00 33.40
C PHE A 141 -7.56 9.62 32.79
N LEU A 142 -6.84 9.59 31.67
CA LEU A 142 -6.58 8.38 30.89
C LEU A 142 -5.08 8.20 30.64
N ARG A 143 -4.52 7.08 31.07
CA ARG A 143 -3.14 6.66 30.79
C ARG A 143 -3.17 5.38 29.95
N PRO A 144 -2.96 5.46 28.61
CA PRO A 144 -3.14 4.33 27.68
C PRO A 144 -2.10 3.21 27.72
N ASP A 145 -1.10 3.33 28.60
CA ASP A 145 -0.06 2.32 28.83
C ASP A 145 0.47 2.50 30.27
N SER A 146 0.47 1.45 31.09
CA SER A 146 0.89 1.49 32.49
C SER A 146 2.41 1.59 32.67
N GLU A 147 3.18 1.25 31.64
CA GLU A 147 4.65 1.23 31.68
C GLU A 147 5.24 2.53 31.09
N LYS A 148 4.42 3.36 30.43
CA LYS A 148 4.81 4.66 29.87
C LYS A 148 4.30 5.84 30.68
N SER A 149 4.99 6.97 30.60
CA SER A 149 4.77 8.15 31.45
C SER A 149 3.75 9.17 30.91
N GLY A 150 3.18 8.93 29.73
CA GLY A 150 2.17 9.80 29.11
C GLY A 150 0.74 9.55 29.62
N TYR A 151 0.02 10.62 29.94
CA TYR A 151 -1.42 10.55 30.24
C TYR A 151 -2.19 11.79 29.73
N TYR A 152 -3.50 11.63 29.61
CA TYR A 152 -4.46 12.63 29.16
C TYR A 152 -5.37 13.06 30.29
N GLU A 153 -5.87 14.29 30.18
CA GLU A 153 -6.85 14.88 31.09
C GLU A 153 -7.90 15.62 30.26
N PHE A 154 -9.16 15.38 30.57
CA PHE A 154 -10.32 16.02 29.94
C PHE A 154 -11.30 16.43 31.03
N GLN A 155 -11.83 17.64 30.99
CA GLN A 155 -12.79 18.13 31.97
C GLN A 155 -14.00 18.78 31.30
N VAL A 156 -15.18 18.68 31.92
CA VAL A 156 -16.39 19.42 31.53
C VAL A 156 -17.09 19.95 32.78
N SER A 157 -17.37 21.26 32.83
CA SER A 157 -18.07 21.90 33.95
C SER A 157 -19.60 21.88 33.80
N ALA A 158 -20.33 22.20 34.86
CA ALA A 158 -21.78 22.40 34.82
C ALA A 158 -22.24 23.51 33.83
N ALA A 159 -21.33 24.42 33.42
CA ALA A 159 -21.58 25.41 32.38
C ALA A 159 -21.40 24.87 30.94
N GLY A 160 -20.90 23.63 30.79
CA GLY A 160 -20.48 23.07 29.50
C GLY A 160 -19.09 23.55 29.02
N THR A 161 -18.37 24.31 29.86
CA THR A 161 -16.97 24.71 29.60
C THR A 161 -16.07 23.48 29.61
N LYS A 162 -15.01 23.49 28.81
CA LYS A 162 -14.08 22.36 28.64
C LYS A 162 -12.63 22.73 28.96
N PHE A 163 -11.88 21.71 29.35
CA PHE A 163 -10.41 21.72 29.44
C PHE A 163 -9.90 20.42 28.81
N ASP A 164 -8.82 20.50 28.03
CA ASP A 164 -8.15 19.31 27.51
C ASP A 164 -6.61 19.41 27.48
N ALA A 165 -5.94 18.32 27.89
CA ALA A 165 -4.49 18.28 28.00
C ALA A 165 -3.90 16.87 27.78
N PHE A 166 -2.63 16.86 27.37
CA PHE A 166 -1.76 15.69 27.39
C PHE A 166 -0.45 16.02 28.11
N TYR A 167 -0.10 15.19 29.08
CA TYR A 167 1.11 15.31 29.87
C TYR A 167 2.08 14.19 29.47
N PRO A 168 3.19 14.50 28.78
CA PRO A 168 4.12 13.47 28.30
C PRO A 168 4.94 12.82 29.42
N LYS A 169 5.11 13.50 30.56
CA LYS A 169 5.85 13.06 31.76
C LYS A 169 5.30 13.74 33.02
N TYR A 170 5.59 13.18 34.19
CA TYR A 170 5.33 13.80 35.50
C TYR A 170 6.23 15.04 35.73
N ALA A 171 5.82 16.19 35.20
CA ALA A 171 6.55 17.46 35.29
C ALA A 171 5.64 18.59 35.80
N LEU A 172 5.33 18.55 37.10
CA LEU A 172 4.33 19.42 37.75
C LEU A 172 4.73 20.90 37.77
N ASP A 173 6.02 21.22 37.68
CA ASP A 173 6.56 22.58 37.84
C ASP A 173 6.15 23.55 36.71
N SER A 174 5.54 23.07 35.61
CA SER A 174 5.05 23.94 34.53
C SER A 174 3.91 23.35 33.67
N LEU A 175 2.81 22.89 34.31
CA LEU A 175 1.58 22.43 33.65
C LEU A 175 1.16 23.36 32.46
N ALA A 176 1.21 24.67 32.68
CA ALA A 176 0.78 25.70 31.73
C ALA A 176 1.54 25.79 30.39
N LYS A 177 2.64 25.04 30.20
CA LYS A 177 3.45 25.08 28.96
C LYS A 177 3.29 23.87 28.03
N GLN A 178 2.64 22.79 28.47
CA GLN A 178 2.67 21.51 27.73
C GLN A 178 1.33 21.11 27.06
N SER A 179 0.19 21.71 27.46
CA SER A 179 -1.12 21.44 26.85
C SER A 179 -1.25 21.97 25.41
N LYS A 180 -0.74 23.19 25.14
CA LYS A 180 -1.19 24.04 24.01
C LYS A 180 -0.66 23.69 22.60
N VAL A 181 -0.13 22.49 22.38
CA VAL A 181 0.38 22.05 21.06
C VAL A 181 -0.63 21.15 20.38
N GLY A 182 -1.57 21.76 19.66
CA GLY A 182 -2.69 21.08 19.00
C GLY A 182 -3.97 21.07 19.84
N ALA A 183 -5.11 21.34 19.20
CA ALA A 183 -6.41 21.25 19.83
C ALA A 183 -6.89 19.78 19.91
N PHE A 184 -7.60 19.44 20.97
CA PHE A 184 -8.41 18.24 21.03
C PHE A 184 -9.79 18.50 20.42
N ARG A 185 -10.57 17.44 20.25
CA ARG A 185 -11.90 17.44 19.62
C ARG A 185 -12.96 16.81 20.52
N MET A 186 -12.81 16.97 21.84
CA MET A 186 -13.84 16.52 22.76
C MET A 186 -15.16 17.27 22.48
N GLU A 187 -16.22 16.53 22.17
CA GLU A 187 -17.58 17.05 22.11
C GLU A 187 -18.33 16.64 23.38
N SER A 188 -19.16 17.55 23.91
CA SER A 188 -19.99 17.26 25.07
C SER A 188 -21.26 18.10 25.09
N LYS A 189 -22.24 17.65 25.87
CA LYS A 189 -23.47 18.34 26.26
C LYS A 189 -23.70 18.18 27.75
N VAL A 190 -24.32 19.19 28.35
CA VAL A 190 -24.68 19.22 29.77
C VAL A 190 -26.19 19.43 29.89
N LYS A 191 -26.81 18.64 30.76
CA LYS A 191 -28.21 18.73 31.15
C LYS A 191 -28.28 19.14 32.62
N LEU A 192 -28.91 20.28 32.91
CA LEU A 192 -29.11 20.75 34.28
C LEU A 192 -30.49 20.32 34.80
N ASN A 193 -30.55 19.98 36.08
CA ASN A 193 -31.77 19.70 36.85
C ASN A 193 -31.85 20.69 38.02
N GLY A 194 -31.79 21.99 37.67
CA GLY A 194 -31.52 23.09 38.59
C GLY A 194 -31.27 24.42 37.87
N THR A 195 -30.78 25.45 38.57
CA THR A 195 -30.43 26.76 37.98
C THR A 195 -28.98 27.18 38.26
N LEU A 196 -28.17 27.22 37.20
CA LEU A 196 -26.72 27.45 37.30
C LEU A 196 -26.37 28.80 37.95
N ASN A 197 -25.39 28.77 38.85
CA ASN A 197 -24.84 29.89 39.62
C ASN A 197 -25.80 30.56 40.60
N LYS A 198 -26.98 29.97 40.86
CA LYS A 198 -27.98 30.54 41.77
C LYS A 198 -27.88 29.94 43.17
N ARG A 199 -26.88 30.41 43.93
CA ARG A 199 -26.48 29.83 45.22
C ARG A 199 -27.54 29.84 46.34
N ASP A 200 -28.68 30.50 46.12
CA ASP A 200 -29.75 30.72 47.11
C ASP A 200 -30.99 29.81 46.99
N ASP A 201 -31.12 28.97 45.94
CA ASP A 201 -32.16 27.92 45.90
C ASP A 201 -31.60 26.50 46.06
N THR A 202 -32.19 25.48 45.45
CA THR A 202 -31.86 24.08 45.71
C THR A 202 -32.11 23.24 44.47
N ASP A 203 -31.00 22.79 43.89
CA ASP A 203 -30.98 21.97 42.69
C ASP A 203 -31.17 20.47 43.02
N LYS A 204 -31.18 19.65 41.96
CA LYS A 204 -31.18 18.18 42.08
C LYS A 204 -29.98 17.52 41.41
N GLY A 205 -29.24 18.25 40.59
CA GLY A 205 -28.04 17.74 39.93
C GLY A 205 -27.86 18.21 38.50
N TRP A 206 -26.89 17.58 37.86
CA TRP A 206 -26.59 17.74 36.45
C TRP A 206 -26.04 16.44 35.88
N SER A 207 -26.15 16.29 34.56
CA SER A 207 -25.47 15.23 33.82
C SER A 207 -24.69 15.82 32.67
N VAL A 208 -23.56 15.17 32.36
CA VAL A 208 -22.74 15.44 31.18
C VAL A 208 -22.66 14.19 30.34
N GLU A 209 -22.74 14.38 29.03
CA GLU A 209 -22.51 13.36 28.02
C GLU A 209 -21.48 13.87 27.01
N GLY A 210 -20.59 13.02 26.53
CA GLY A 210 -19.59 13.43 25.56
C GLY A 210 -18.86 12.30 24.86
N ARG A 211 -18.04 12.70 23.88
CA ARG A 211 -17.21 11.81 23.07
C ARG A 211 -15.86 12.44 22.74
N ILE A 212 -14.83 11.62 22.66
CA ILE A 212 -13.45 12.01 22.37
C ILE A 212 -12.95 11.12 21.23
N PRO A 213 -12.58 11.66 20.05
CA PRO A 213 -12.21 10.85 18.91
C PRO A 213 -10.83 10.21 19.09
N TRP A 214 -10.66 8.98 18.59
CA TRP A 214 -9.42 8.21 18.75
C TRP A 214 -8.17 8.87 18.12
N SER A 215 -8.37 9.82 17.21
CA SER A 215 -7.33 10.71 16.66
C SER A 215 -6.52 11.43 17.74
N ASP A 216 -7.16 11.78 18.86
CA ASP A 216 -6.56 12.64 19.87
C ASP A 216 -5.59 11.84 20.77
N PHE A 217 -5.81 10.52 20.83
CA PHE A 217 -4.96 9.55 21.53
C PHE A 217 -3.72 9.12 20.73
N LEU A 218 -3.50 9.63 19.51
CA LEU A 218 -2.40 9.20 18.61
C LEU A 218 -1.00 9.33 19.23
N ARG A 219 -0.79 10.27 20.16
CA ARG A 219 0.52 10.48 20.84
C ARG A 219 0.97 9.26 21.67
N THR A 220 0.02 8.38 22.01
CA THR A 220 0.23 7.13 22.77
C THR A 220 -0.33 5.91 22.02
N GLY A 221 -0.29 5.93 20.69
CA GLY A 221 -0.72 4.79 19.85
C GLY A 221 -2.22 4.74 19.50
N GLY A 222 -3.02 5.72 19.92
CA GLY A 222 -4.40 5.90 19.44
C GLY A 222 -5.41 4.89 19.98
N ARG A 223 -6.28 4.39 19.10
CA ARG A 223 -7.42 3.52 19.43
C ARG A 223 -6.97 2.23 20.14
N PRO A 224 -7.65 1.80 21.22
CA PRO A 224 -7.34 0.54 21.89
C PRO A 224 -7.71 -0.70 21.06
N VAL A 225 -7.19 -1.85 21.51
CA VAL A 225 -7.55 -3.17 20.99
C VAL A 225 -8.42 -3.94 22.01
N THR A 226 -9.22 -4.90 21.54
CA THR A 226 -10.03 -5.76 22.42
C THR A 226 -9.19 -6.43 23.50
N GLY A 227 -9.63 -6.34 24.76
CA GLY A 227 -8.94 -6.88 25.93
C GLY A 227 -7.80 -5.99 26.46
N GLU A 228 -7.51 -4.85 25.81
CA GLU A 228 -6.49 -3.93 26.29
C GLU A 228 -6.90 -3.25 27.62
N LYS A 229 -5.90 -2.95 28.45
CA LYS A 229 -6.09 -2.36 29.77
C LYS A 229 -5.39 -1.01 29.85
N TRP A 230 -6.15 0.04 30.13
CA TRP A 230 -5.64 1.39 30.40
C TRP A 230 -5.76 1.70 31.89
N LYS A 231 -5.06 2.74 32.33
CA LYS A 231 -5.20 3.31 33.67
C LYS A 231 -6.19 4.48 33.62
N LEU A 232 -7.21 4.42 34.46
CA LEU A 232 -8.33 5.38 34.52
C LEU A 232 -8.43 6.01 35.91
N ASN A 233 -8.66 7.32 35.94
CA ASN A 233 -9.33 7.97 37.05
C ASN A 233 -10.47 8.83 36.53
N LEU A 234 -11.55 8.90 37.29
CA LEU A 234 -12.67 9.81 37.09
C LEU A 234 -12.79 10.61 38.37
N CYS A 235 -12.87 11.93 38.29
CA CYS A 235 -13.03 12.81 39.44
C CYS A 235 -14.27 13.71 39.29
N ARG A 236 -14.72 14.24 40.42
CA ARG A 236 -15.67 15.35 40.50
C ARG A 236 -15.22 16.32 41.59
N PHE A 237 -15.28 17.61 41.32
CA PHE A 237 -15.41 18.63 42.36
C PHE A 237 -16.89 18.99 42.56
N ASP A 238 -17.31 19.11 43.82
CA ASP A 238 -18.67 19.46 44.26
C ASP A 238 -18.59 20.67 45.21
N TYR A 239 -19.23 21.78 44.83
CA TYR A 239 -19.12 23.09 45.45
C TYR A 239 -20.41 23.52 46.15
N ASN A 240 -20.73 22.96 47.33
CA ASN A 240 -21.87 23.44 48.12
C ASN A 240 -21.56 24.65 49.02
N ALA A 241 -22.43 25.67 49.04
CA ALA A 241 -22.28 26.90 49.84
C ALA A 241 -22.55 26.69 51.34
N SER A 242 -23.12 25.54 51.73
CA SER A 242 -23.17 25.12 53.13
C SER A 242 -21.87 24.49 53.63
N TRP A 243 -20.96 24.09 52.73
CA TRP A 243 -19.71 23.44 53.09
C TRP A 243 -18.56 24.46 53.23
N LYS A 244 -17.58 24.12 54.08
CA LYS A 244 -16.40 24.97 54.33
C LYS A 244 -15.40 24.94 53.16
N ASP A 245 -15.23 23.77 52.56
CA ASP A 245 -14.29 23.47 51.48
C ASP A 245 -15.03 22.57 50.48
N ALA A 246 -14.73 22.68 49.18
CA ALA A 246 -15.33 21.84 48.15
C ALA A 246 -14.94 20.36 48.30
N GLU A 247 -15.83 19.44 47.95
CA GLU A 247 -15.55 18.00 48.01
C GLU A 247 -15.07 17.50 46.65
N LEU A 248 -13.75 17.33 46.53
CA LEU A 248 -13.19 16.45 45.50
C LEU A 248 -13.57 15.00 45.84
N SER A 249 -13.93 14.22 44.83
CA SER A 249 -14.08 12.76 44.92
C SER A 249 -13.55 12.10 43.65
N CYS A 250 -13.11 10.85 43.73
CA CYS A 250 -12.64 10.10 42.57
C CYS A 250 -12.84 8.58 42.68
N ILE A 251 -12.54 7.83 41.62
CA ILE A 251 -12.65 6.35 41.62
C ILE A 251 -11.31 5.63 41.82
N ALA A 252 -10.17 6.32 41.71
CA ALA A 252 -8.86 5.70 41.85
C ALA A 252 -8.50 5.44 43.35
N PRO A 253 -7.95 4.27 43.71
CA PRO A 253 -7.64 3.89 45.09
C PRO A 253 -6.38 4.59 45.70
N ILE A 254 -6.23 5.90 45.49
CA ILE A 254 -5.02 6.68 45.83
C ILE A 254 -4.96 6.97 47.33
N THR A 255 -4.59 5.96 48.12
CA THR A 255 -4.54 6.01 49.59
C THR A 255 -3.38 6.83 50.18
N LYS A 256 -2.38 7.21 49.36
CA LYS A 256 -1.18 7.93 49.82
C LYS A 256 -0.75 9.02 48.85
N LYS A 257 -0.59 10.24 49.36
CA LYS A 257 -0.07 11.42 48.66
C LYS A 257 1.44 11.29 48.41
N LYS A 258 1.86 10.85 47.22
CA LYS A 258 3.29 10.83 46.82
C LYS A 258 3.72 12.11 46.09
N ILE A 259 2.78 12.82 45.46
CA ILE A 259 3.01 14.07 44.70
C ILE A 259 2.07 15.21 45.15
N PRO A 260 2.40 16.51 44.91
CA PRO A 260 1.61 17.63 45.44
C PRO A 260 0.12 17.65 45.00
N PRO A 261 -0.25 17.44 43.72
CA PRO A 261 -1.62 17.18 43.30
C PRO A 261 -1.78 15.67 43.09
N PHE A 262 -1.98 14.94 44.19
CA PHE A 262 -1.91 13.47 44.25
C PHE A 262 -2.92 12.74 43.35
N PHE A 263 -3.96 13.40 42.88
CA PHE A 263 -4.94 12.82 41.95
C PHE A 263 -4.42 12.68 40.51
N HIS A 264 -3.26 13.26 40.17
CA HIS A 264 -2.53 13.01 38.91
C HIS A 264 -1.55 11.81 39.00
N GLN A 265 -1.54 11.07 40.12
CA GLN A 265 -0.61 9.97 40.40
C GLN A 265 -1.05 8.67 39.68
N SER A 266 -0.86 8.66 38.37
CA SER A 266 -1.48 7.71 37.43
C SER A 266 -0.95 6.28 37.46
N GLU A 267 -0.06 5.94 38.39
CA GLU A 267 0.27 4.57 38.78
C GLU A 267 -0.86 3.92 39.61
N ASP A 268 -1.39 4.68 40.57
CA ASP A 268 -2.40 4.23 41.55
C ASP A 268 -3.84 4.28 41.00
N TYR A 269 -4.01 4.59 39.71
CA TYR A 269 -5.28 4.63 39.00
C TYR A 269 -5.97 3.26 38.90
N ALA A 270 -7.29 3.28 38.75
CA ALA A 270 -8.10 2.09 38.48
C ALA A 270 -7.77 1.49 37.10
N THR A 271 -8.09 0.22 36.90
CA THR A 271 -7.88 -0.49 35.63
C THR A 271 -9.16 -0.41 34.78
N LEU A 272 -9.06 0.14 33.56
CA LEU A 272 -10.13 0.13 32.57
C LEU A 272 -9.82 -0.91 31.49
N THR A 273 -10.68 -1.91 31.29
CA THR A 273 -10.54 -2.93 30.25
C THR A 273 -11.46 -2.63 29.08
N PHE A 274 -10.93 -2.65 27.85
CA PHE A 274 -11.71 -2.44 26.63
C PHE A 274 -12.35 -3.75 26.15
N VAL A 275 -13.61 -3.95 26.50
CA VAL A 275 -14.42 -5.10 26.04
C VAL A 275 -14.89 -4.83 24.63
N GLY A 276 -14.56 -5.72 23.71
CA GLY A 276 -14.79 -5.57 22.27
C GLY A 276 -16.20 -5.98 21.82
N PRO A 277 -16.42 -6.12 20.50
CA PRO A 277 -17.68 -6.61 19.95
C PRO A 277 -17.87 -8.12 20.18
N ASP A 278 -18.37 -8.48 21.36
CA ASP A 278 -18.67 -9.86 21.75
C ASP A 278 -19.89 -10.43 21.03
N ALA A 279 -19.90 -11.76 20.82
CA ALA A 279 -20.98 -12.47 20.15
C ALA A 279 -22.34 -12.43 20.88
N THR A 280 -22.36 -12.00 22.14
CA THR A 280 -23.55 -11.88 23.00
C THR A 280 -24.18 -10.49 22.97
N THR A 281 -23.51 -9.48 22.42
CA THR A 281 -23.92 -8.07 22.47
C THR A 281 -23.97 -7.40 21.09
N ALA A 282 -23.28 -7.95 20.09
CA ALA A 282 -23.28 -7.46 18.73
C ALA A 282 -24.60 -7.68 17.97
N LYS A 283 -24.99 -6.73 17.11
CA LYS A 283 -26.00 -6.94 16.06
C LYS A 283 -25.61 -8.15 15.20
N PRO A 284 -26.45 -9.20 15.06
CA PRO A 284 -26.16 -10.38 14.24
C PRO A 284 -25.68 -10.02 12.83
N PHE A 285 -24.72 -10.79 12.31
CA PHE A 285 -24.07 -10.55 11.03
C PHE A 285 -24.26 -11.72 10.05
N GLY A 286 -23.84 -11.49 8.80
CA GLY A 286 -24.15 -12.35 7.65
C GLY A 286 -23.81 -13.84 7.83
N ILE A 287 -22.65 -14.17 8.41
CA ILE A 287 -22.22 -15.55 8.68
C ILE A 287 -22.06 -15.73 10.19
N ASP A 288 -22.60 -16.79 10.78
CA ASP A 288 -22.65 -17.00 12.22
C ASP A 288 -21.29 -17.16 12.92
N LYS A 289 -20.31 -17.77 12.25
CA LYS A 289 -18.94 -18.00 12.76
C LYS A 289 -17.99 -18.30 11.60
N ARG A 290 -16.68 -18.12 11.81
CA ARG A 290 -15.65 -18.57 10.87
C ARG A 290 -15.45 -20.09 11.03
N GLU A 291 -15.70 -20.85 9.98
CA GLU A 291 -15.29 -22.26 9.94
C GLU A 291 -13.87 -22.37 9.34
N PRO A 292 -12.89 -23.03 10.02
CA PRO A 292 -11.54 -23.18 9.49
C PRO A 292 -11.48 -24.04 8.24
N LEU A 293 -10.89 -23.52 7.16
CA LEU A 293 -10.70 -24.27 5.92
C LEU A 293 -9.44 -25.16 6.00
N THR A 294 -9.63 -26.40 6.46
CA THR A 294 -8.57 -27.41 6.59
C THR A 294 -8.46 -28.35 5.39
N THR A 295 -9.39 -28.29 4.43
CA THR A 295 -9.55 -29.26 3.34
C THR A 295 -8.93 -28.86 2.00
N SER A 296 -8.46 -27.63 1.84
CA SER A 296 -7.97 -27.12 0.54
C SER A 296 -6.72 -27.86 0.05
N THR A 297 -6.77 -28.36 -1.18
CA THR A 297 -5.62 -28.99 -1.88
C THR A 297 -4.96 -28.07 -2.90
N VAL A 298 -5.46 -26.84 -3.09
CA VAL A 298 -5.04 -25.89 -4.14
C VAL A 298 -3.73 -25.18 -3.78
N VAL A 299 -2.65 -25.96 -3.67
CA VAL A 299 -1.29 -25.51 -3.32
C VAL A 299 -0.24 -26.32 -4.08
N GLY A 300 0.89 -25.70 -4.39
CA GLY A 300 1.94 -26.24 -5.26
C GLY A 300 1.71 -25.89 -6.73
N PHE A 301 2.22 -26.74 -7.62
CA PHE A 301 2.14 -26.54 -9.07
C PHE A 301 1.64 -27.82 -9.77
N PRO A 302 0.79 -27.71 -10.81
CA PRO A 302 0.28 -28.85 -11.57
C PRO A 302 1.30 -29.47 -12.54
N ASP A 303 2.37 -28.73 -12.83
CA ASP A 303 3.50 -29.16 -13.66
C ASP A 303 4.62 -29.75 -12.77
N PRO A 304 5.53 -30.56 -13.33
CA PRO A 304 6.82 -30.83 -12.69
C PRO A 304 7.51 -29.49 -12.35
N PRO A 305 8.04 -29.31 -11.13
CA PRO A 305 8.66 -28.04 -10.76
C PRO A 305 9.96 -27.85 -11.56
N PRO A 306 10.40 -26.59 -11.79
CA PRO A 306 11.63 -26.30 -12.53
C PRO A 306 12.85 -27.01 -11.94
N PRO A 307 13.86 -27.37 -12.76
CA PRO A 307 15.01 -28.17 -12.32
C PRO A 307 15.91 -27.51 -11.27
N PHE A 308 15.77 -26.20 -11.04
CA PHE A 308 16.52 -25.47 -10.01
C PHE A 308 15.61 -24.58 -9.15
N VAL A 309 16.04 -24.38 -7.91
CA VAL A 309 15.50 -23.37 -6.98
C VAL A 309 16.58 -22.33 -6.68
N ALA A 310 16.16 -21.09 -6.40
CA ALA A 310 17.08 -20.07 -5.93
C ALA A 310 17.33 -20.23 -4.42
N VAL A 311 18.59 -20.24 -4.02
CA VAL A 311 19.04 -20.28 -2.62
C VAL A 311 19.99 -19.12 -2.36
N ARG A 312 20.12 -18.65 -1.11
CA ARG A 312 21.07 -17.58 -0.79
C ARG A 312 22.50 -18.06 -1.01
N ALA A 313 23.28 -17.31 -1.80
CA ALA A 313 24.73 -17.48 -1.90
C ALA A 313 25.43 -16.90 -0.66
N LEU A 314 24.85 -15.82 -0.10
CA LEU A 314 25.28 -15.20 1.15
C LEU A 314 24.08 -15.19 2.13
N ASP A 315 24.19 -15.97 3.20
CA ASP A 315 23.13 -16.26 4.18
C ASP A 315 23.00 -15.16 5.24
N LYS A 316 24.14 -14.63 5.69
CA LYS A 316 24.28 -13.62 6.75
C LYS A 316 24.46 -12.20 6.20
N TYR A 317 25.32 -12.00 5.19
CA TYR A 317 25.40 -10.70 4.50
C TYR A 317 24.21 -10.54 3.54
N ARG A 318 23.31 -9.62 3.89
CA ARG A 318 22.10 -9.30 3.13
C ARG A 318 22.13 -7.82 2.74
N PRO A 319 22.78 -7.45 1.63
CA PRO A 319 22.67 -6.09 1.10
C PRO A 319 21.21 -5.79 0.76
N GLU A 320 20.77 -4.61 1.17
CA GLU A 320 19.46 -4.04 0.85
C GLU A 320 19.50 -3.55 -0.60
N PHE A 321 18.45 -3.81 -1.38
CA PHE A 321 18.30 -3.33 -2.77
C PHE A 321 19.57 -3.39 -3.67
N PRO A 322 20.25 -4.56 -3.80
CA PRO A 322 21.39 -4.72 -4.71
C PRO A 322 20.98 -4.58 -6.18
N ILE A 323 21.80 -3.86 -6.95
CA ILE A 323 21.66 -3.64 -8.40
C ILE A 323 22.69 -4.47 -9.19
N ARG A 324 23.91 -4.54 -8.68
CA ARG A 324 25.06 -5.27 -9.27
C ARG A 324 25.96 -5.79 -8.17
N ALA A 325 26.50 -6.99 -8.33
CA ALA A 325 27.57 -7.52 -7.51
C ALA A 325 28.57 -8.22 -8.44
N GLU A 326 29.81 -7.73 -8.48
CA GLU A 326 30.84 -8.17 -9.43
C GLU A 326 32.12 -8.55 -8.65
N PRO A 327 32.71 -9.75 -8.82
CA PRO A 327 33.95 -10.10 -8.12
C PRO A 327 35.14 -9.26 -8.57
N ILE A 328 35.95 -8.83 -7.61
CA ILE A 328 37.20 -8.09 -7.86
C ILE A 328 38.28 -9.10 -8.32
N PRO A 329 38.79 -9.03 -9.57
CA PRO A 329 39.64 -10.08 -10.12
C PRO A 329 40.93 -10.30 -9.33
N GLY A 330 41.29 -11.58 -9.14
CA GLY A 330 42.43 -12.00 -8.31
C GLY A 330 42.16 -11.99 -6.80
N THR A 331 40.90 -11.82 -6.37
CA THR A 331 40.50 -11.81 -4.96
C THR A 331 39.25 -12.68 -4.71
N ARG A 332 38.79 -12.76 -3.46
CA ARG A 332 37.43 -13.20 -3.11
C ARG A 332 36.62 -12.07 -2.45
N ASP A 333 36.76 -10.83 -2.95
CA ASP A 333 35.87 -9.72 -2.62
C ASP A 333 34.92 -9.43 -3.80
N LEU A 334 33.72 -8.92 -3.52
CA LEU A 334 32.80 -8.32 -4.48
C LEU A 334 32.83 -6.80 -4.39
N LEU A 335 32.63 -6.14 -5.53
CA LEU A 335 32.19 -4.75 -5.61
C LEU A 335 30.68 -4.75 -5.87
N VAL A 336 29.91 -4.12 -4.98
CA VAL A 336 28.44 -4.18 -4.95
C VAL A 336 27.85 -2.77 -5.05
N ILE A 337 26.87 -2.60 -5.94
CA ILE A 337 26.02 -1.41 -6.03
C ILE A 337 24.69 -1.73 -5.33
N THR A 338 24.25 -0.86 -4.41
CA THR A 338 22.95 -0.95 -3.72
C THR A 338 22.19 0.38 -3.76
N GLN A 339 20.96 0.38 -3.26
CA GLN A 339 20.24 1.59 -2.86
C GLN A 339 19.81 1.50 -1.37
N PRO A 340 19.71 2.61 -0.64
CA PRO A 340 19.15 2.60 0.73
C PRO A 340 17.62 2.41 0.76
N GLN A 341 16.95 2.66 -0.36
CA GLN A 341 15.53 2.38 -0.61
C GLN A 341 15.32 2.34 -2.15
N PRO A 342 14.22 1.78 -2.67
CA PRO A 342 13.98 1.72 -4.12
C PRO A 342 14.10 3.09 -4.80
N TYR A 343 14.82 3.13 -5.92
CA TYR A 343 15.03 4.32 -6.76
C TYR A 343 15.80 5.49 -6.11
N ALA A 344 16.37 5.31 -4.91
CA ALA A 344 17.27 6.31 -4.31
C ALA A 344 18.66 6.35 -4.97
N PRO A 345 19.44 7.44 -4.79
CA PRO A 345 20.84 7.48 -5.23
C PRO A 345 21.63 6.28 -4.70
N THR A 346 22.48 5.71 -5.55
CA THR A 346 23.14 4.44 -5.26
C THR A 346 24.33 4.58 -4.33
N GLN A 347 24.57 3.54 -3.54
CA GLN A 347 25.75 3.40 -2.70
C GLN A 347 26.63 2.25 -3.22
N MET A 348 27.95 2.38 -3.06
CA MET A 348 28.90 1.35 -3.45
C MET A 348 29.62 0.77 -2.25
N TRP A 349 29.81 -0.55 -2.28
CA TRP A 349 30.36 -1.32 -1.18
C TRP A 349 31.36 -2.34 -1.70
N ARG A 350 32.48 -2.52 -1.01
CA ARG A 350 33.30 -3.72 -1.14
C ARG A 350 32.89 -4.70 -0.04
N ALA A 351 32.57 -5.95 -0.40
CA ALA A 351 32.13 -6.98 0.53
C ALA A 351 32.89 -8.31 0.31
N ALA A 352 33.34 -8.97 1.37
CA ALA A 352 34.02 -10.27 1.26
C ALA A 352 33.07 -11.40 0.81
N TYR A 353 33.43 -12.13 -0.25
CA TYR A 353 32.76 -13.35 -0.73
C TYR A 353 33.40 -14.60 -0.11
N ALA A 354 33.00 -14.89 1.12
CA ALA A 354 33.35 -16.13 1.80
C ALA A 354 32.08 -16.79 2.36
N ALA A 355 32.02 -18.12 2.27
CA ALA A 355 30.90 -18.90 2.81
C ALA A 355 30.72 -18.62 4.31
N GLY A 356 29.55 -18.10 4.69
CA GLY A 356 29.22 -17.77 6.08
C GLY A 356 29.80 -16.45 6.62
N ALA A 357 30.26 -15.52 5.78
CA ALA A 357 30.73 -14.19 6.19
C ALA A 357 29.68 -13.42 7.03
N THR A 358 30.07 -12.95 8.22
CA THR A 358 29.15 -12.68 9.33
C THR A 358 28.66 -11.24 9.53
N THR A 359 29.46 -10.21 9.23
CA THR A 359 29.22 -8.85 9.78
C THR A 359 29.40 -7.71 8.78
N LYS A 360 28.93 -6.51 9.16
CA LYS A 360 29.17 -5.25 8.45
C LYS A 360 30.65 -4.89 8.36
N ASP A 361 31.52 -5.40 9.23
CA ASP A 361 32.97 -5.10 9.22
C ASP A 361 33.69 -5.72 8.02
N ALA A 362 33.12 -6.77 7.43
CA ALA A 362 33.56 -7.34 6.15
C ALA A 362 33.08 -6.51 4.93
N VAL A 363 32.39 -5.38 5.15
CA VAL A 363 31.67 -4.59 4.14
C VAL A 363 32.00 -3.10 4.30
N LYS A 364 32.82 -2.56 3.40
CA LYS A 364 33.21 -1.14 3.43
C LYS A 364 32.43 -0.32 2.39
N GLN A 365 31.72 0.71 2.84
CA GLN A 365 31.18 1.73 1.93
C GLN A 365 32.34 2.51 1.30
N LEU A 366 32.26 2.73 -0.01
CA LEU A 366 33.29 3.44 -0.78
C LEU A 366 32.83 4.85 -1.14
N ASP A 367 33.74 5.81 -1.06
CA ASP A 367 33.48 7.19 -1.49
C ASP A 367 33.33 7.25 -3.01
N THR A 368 32.12 7.50 -3.49
CA THR A 368 31.80 7.65 -4.92
C THR A 368 31.69 9.15 -5.28
N PRO A 369 32.52 9.68 -6.19
CA PRO A 369 32.55 11.11 -6.47
C PRO A 369 31.48 11.59 -7.47
N ASN A 370 30.74 10.67 -8.10
CA ASN A 370 29.64 11.00 -9.01
C ASN A 370 28.31 11.03 -8.23
N GLY A 371 27.62 12.17 -8.27
CA GLY A 371 26.25 12.28 -7.75
C GLY A 371 25.22 11.75 -8.75
N GLY A 372 24.70 10.54 -8.52
CA GLY A 372 23.72 9.91 -9.41
C GLY A 372 23.39 8.47 -9.05
N THR A 373 23.01 7.71 -10.08
CA THR A 373 22.67 6.30 -10.03
C THR A 373 23.71 5.50 -10.82
N ALA A 374 24.44 4.60 -10.16
CA ALA A 374 25.30 3.62 -10.82
C ALA A 374 24.48 2.38 -11.23
N TYR A 375 24.79 1.82 -12.40
CA TYR A 375 24.04 0.69 -12.95
C TYR A 375 24.86 -0.59 -13.09
N ASP A 376 26.16 -0.49 -13.38
CA ASP A 376 27.00 -1.64 -13.73
C ASP A 376 28.50 -1.38 -13.46
N ILE A 377 29.27 -2.47 -13.41
CA ILE A 377 30.71 -2.54 -13.09
C ILE A 377 31.41 -3.44 -14.10
N ALA A 378 32.55 -2.98 -14.64
CA ALA A 378 33.52 -3.84 -15.32
C ALA A 378 34.95 -3.56 -14.87
N PHE A 379 35.74 -4.61 -14.68
CA PHE A 379 37.18 -4.52 -14.43
C PHE A 379 37.97 -4.60 -15.75
N HIS A 380 39.11 -3.91 -15.83
CA HIS A 380 39.95 -3.97 -17.02
C HIS A 380 40.51 -5.39 -17.25
N PRO A 381 40.72 -5.86 -18.49
CA PRO A 381 41.39 -7.14 -18.75
C PRO A 381 42.78 -7.22 -18.10
N LYS A 382 43.49 -6.08 -18.01
CA LYS A 382 44.79 -5.92 -17.34
C LYS A 382 44.67 -5.44 -15.88
N PHE A 383 43.56 -5.73 -15.19
CA PHE A 383 43.30 -5.23 -13.82
C PHE A 383 44.40 -5.58 -12.82
N ALA A 384 45.09 -6.72 -12.97
CA ALA A 384 46.25 -7.08 -12.15
C ALA A 384 47.39 -6.03 -12.22
N GLU A 385 47.59 -5.42 -13.39
CA GLU A 385 48.65 -4.44 -13.66
C GLU A 385 48.21 -3.02 -13.29
N ASN A 386 47.09 -2.57 -13.89
CA ASN A 386 46.66 -1.17 -13.89
C ASN A 386 45.61 -0.83 -12.82
N ARG A 387 44.96 -1.84 -12.22
CA ARG A 387 43.88 -1.69 -11.23
C ARG A 387 42.68 -0.85 -11.69
N PHE A 388 42.45 -0.73 -13.00
CA PHE A 388 41.34 0.09 -13.50
C PHE A 388 39.99 -0.64 -13.44
N VAL A 389 39.00 0.04 -12.88
CA VAL A 389 37.59 -0.37 -12.84
C VAL A 389 36.74 0.73 -13.47
N TYR A 390 35.70 0.33 -14.20
CA TYR A 390 34.82 1.20 -14.97
C TYR A 390 33.41 1.02 -14.46
N ILE A 391 32.71 2.13 -14.23
CA ILE A 391 31.38 2.17 -13.63
C ILE A 391 30.47 3.00 -14.52
N GLY A 392 29.30 2.45 -14.84
CA GLY A 392 28.26 3.13 -15.60
C GLY A 392 27.31 3.90 -14.70
N TRP A 393 27.09 5.18 -15.01
CA TRP A 393 26.29 6.13 -14.23
C TRP A 393 25.19 6.78 -15.08
N ASN A 394 24.13 7.28 -14.44
CA ASN A 394 23.32 8.40 -14.94
C ASN A 394 23.04 9.38 -13.79
N GLY A 395 23.04 10.69 -14.08
CA GLY A 395 22.75 11.71 -13.08
C GLY A 395 22.93 13.14 -13.58
N ALA A 396 23.04 14.09 -12.66
CA ALA A 396 23.39 15.46 -12.99
C ALA A 396 24.91 15.58 -13.23
N THR A 397 25.33 16.26 -14.29
CA THR A 397 26.75 16.47 -14.62
C THR A 397 27.13 17.94 -14.47
N PRO A 398 28.23 18.28 -13.75
CA PRO A 398 28.66 19.66 -13.56
C PRO A 398 28.78 20.45 -14.88
N GLY A 399 28.22 21.66 -14.89
CA GLY A 399 28.24 22.54 -16.06
C GLY A 399 27.28 22.17 -17.20
N ARG A 400 26.46 21.12 -17.07
CA ARG A 400 25.48 20.71 -18.09
C ARG A 400 24.04 20.84 -17.59
N LYS A 401 23.11 20.91 -18.55
CA LYS A 401 21.66 20.76 -18.33
C LYS A 401 21.26 19.31 -18.68
N GLY A 402 20.08 18.90 -18.22
CA GLY A 402 19.58 17.54 -18.42
C GLY A 402 20.27 16.51 -17.51
N LYS A 403 19.89 15.24 -17.67
CA LYS A 403 20.61 14.10 -17.09
C LYS A 403 21.57 13.53 -18.13
N TRP A 404 22.71 13.07 -17.65
CA TRP A 404 23.78 12.53 -18.49
C TRP A 404 24.17 11.15 -18.01
N SER A 405 24.23 10.23 -18.96
CA SER A 405 24.80 8.90 -18.81
C SER A 405 26.31 8.96 -19.06
N THR A 406 27.11 8.33 -18.20
CA THR A 406 28.58 8.34 -18.32
C THR A 406 29.20 6.99 -17.95
N ILE A 407 30.27 6.61 -18.64
CA ILE A 407 31.19 5.57 -18.16
C ILE A 407 32.39 6.26 -17.54
N THR A 408 32.61 6.06 -16.24
CA THR A 408 33.72 6.66 -15.49
C THR A 408 34.70 5.57 -15.06
N ARG A 409 35.99 5.77 -15.36
CA ARG A 409 37.10 4.92 -14.94
C ARG A 409 37.71 5.43 -13.64
N TYR A 410 38.00 4.51 -12.73
CA TYR A 410 38.72 4.71 -11.47
C TYR A 410 39.90 3.75 -11.38
N ALA A 411 40.84 4.06 -10.49
CA ALA A 411 41.86 3.14 -10.00
C ALA A 411 41.47 2.58 -8.63
N MET A 412 41.79 1.31 -8.40
CA MET A 412 41.61 0.60 -7.13
C MET A 412 42.96 0.31 -6.48
N SER A 413 43.06 0.32 -5.14
CA SER A 413 44.33 0.09 -4.46
C SER A 413 44.94 -1.28 -4.80
N LYS A 414 46.29 -1.30 -4.92
CA LYS A 414 47.08 -2.53 -5.09
C LYS A 414 47.15 -3.36 -3.82
N THR A 415 47.08 -2.74 -2.64
CA THR A 415 47.02 -3.44 -1.36
C THR A 415 45.58 -3.68 -0.94
N ALA A 416 45.34 -4.74 -0.16
CA ALA A 416 44.13 -4.84 0.65
C ALA A 416 44.00 -3.58 1.54
N PRO A 417 42.80 -3.03 1.78
CA PRO A 417 41.49 -3.58 1.43
C PRO A 417 41.02 -3.32 -0.02
N HIS A 418 41.87 -2.92 -0.97
CA HIS A 418 41.48 -2.64 -2.36
C HIS A 418 40.41 -1.55 -2.49
N ASP A 419 40.61 -0.44 -1.79
CA ASP A 419 39.74 0.73 -1.88
C ASP A 419 39.73 1.36 -3.28
N LEU A 420 38.58 1.93 -3.67
CA LEU A 420 38.44 2.79 -4.85
C LEU A 420 39.02 4.18 -4.54
N ASP A 421 39.84 4.76 -5.42
CA ASP A 421 40.27 6.15 -5.28
C ASP A 421 39.30 7.10 -6.01
N PRO A 422 38.48 7.90 -5.31
CA PRO A 422 37.58 8.87 -5.94
C PRO A 422 38.33 9.95 -6.72
N LYS A 423 39.60 10.25 -6.41
CA LYS A 423 40.39 11.29 -7.10
C LYS A 423 40.94 10.82 -8.45
N SER A 424 40.94 9.51 -8.71
CA SER A 424 41.38 8.90 -9.97
C SER A 424 40.34 8.96 -11.11
N ALA A 425 39.14 9.48 -10.82
CA ALA A 425 37.98 9.51 -11.69
C ALA A 425 38.29 10.16 -13.05
N LYS A 426 38.01 9.42 -14.13
CA LYS A 426 38.10 9.93 -15.50
C LYS A 426 36.88 9.47 -16.31
N THR A 427 36.06 10.41 -16.77
CA THR A 427 35.02 10.14 -17.77
C THR A 427 35.67 9.58 -19.04
N ILE A 428 35.16 8.46 -19.53
CA ILE A 428 35.61 7.81 -20.76
C ILE A 428 34.71 8.23 -21.92
N ILE A 429 33.41 7.98 -21.79
CA ILE A 429 32.38 8.29 -22.78
C ILE A 429 31.09 8.68 -22.06
N GLU A 430 30.28 9.54 -22.68
CA GLU A 430 29.11 10.18 -22.07
C GLU A 430 28.09 10.62 -23.13
N TRP A 431 26.82 10.68 -22.76
CA TRP A 431 25.70 11.12 -23.60
C TRP A 431 24.52 11.64 -22.76
N GLU A 432 23.70 12.52 -23.32
CA GLU A 432 22.47 13.01 -22.66
C GLU A 432 21.40 11.91 -22.66
N SER A 433 20.73 11.68 -21.53
CA SER A 433 19.82 10.54 -21.32
C SER A 433 18.92 10.75 -20.11
N ASP A 434 17.60 10.79 -20.29
CA ASP A 434 16.59 10.96 -19.22
C ASP A 434 15.58 9.80 -19.20
N GLY A 435 16.13 8.59 -19.04
CA GLY A 435 15.43 7.32 -19.16
C GLY A 435 16.16 6.37 -20.11
N HIS A 436 15.81 5.08 -20.05
CA HIS A 436 16.42 4.00 -20.84
C HIS A 436 17.95 4.12 -20.95
N ASN A 437 18.61 4.33 -19.81
CA ASN A 437 19.93 4.92 -19.78
C ASN A 437 21.05 4.02 -20.35
N GLY A 438 20.85 2.69 -20.35
CA GLY A 438 21.89 1.71 -20.66
C GLY A 438 22.98 1.71 -19.59
N CYS A 439 24.19 2.12 -19.97
CA CYS A 439 25.40 2.17 -19.13
C CYS A 439 25.90 0.80 -18.63
N ALA A 440 25.40 -0.32 -19.16
CA ALA A 440 26.01 -1.62 -18.91
C ALA A 440 27.33 -1.74 -19.68
N VAL A 441 28.33 -2.42 -19.11
CA VAL A 441 29.70 -2.40 -19.61
C VAL A 441 30.39 -3.76 -19.48
N CYS A 442 31.13 -4.18 -20.50
CA CYS A 442 31.99 -5.36 -20.43
C CYS A 442 33.21 -5.21 -21.37
N PHE A 443 34.13 -6.17 -21.34
CA PHE A 443 35.30 -6.20 -22.23
C PHE A 443 35.31 -7.41 -23.15
N GLY A 444 35.66 -7.20 -24.42
CA GLY A 444 35.97 -8.25 -25.38
C GLY A 444 37.32 -8.90 -25.12
N SER A 445 37.53 -10.11 -25.64
CA SER A 445 38.85 -10.78 -25.57
C SER A 445 39.89 -10.19 -26.53
N ASP A 446 39.53 -9.17 -27.30
CA ASP A 446 40.41 -8.29 -28.06
C ASP A 446 40.94 -7.10 -27.22
N GLY A 447 40.42 -6.91 -26.01
CA GLY A 447 40.71 -5.76 -25.14
C GLY A 447 39.75 -4.58 -25.32
N SER A 448 38.86 -4.61 -26.30
CA SER A 448 37.89 -3.52 -26.52
C SER A 448 36.85 -3.49 -25.41
N MET A 449 36.48 -2.28 -24.97
CA MET A 449 35.31 -2.06 -24.12
C MET A 449 34.04 -2.04 -24.97
N PHE A 450 33.02 -2.77 -24.53
CA PHE A 450 31.65 -2.67 -25.02
C PHE A 450 30.78 -1.92 -24.00
N VAL A 451 29.92 -1.02 -24.49
CA VAL A 451 29.02 -0.18 -23.67
C VAL A 451 27.61 -0.22 -24.24
N THR A 452 26.58 -0.32 -23.40
CA THR A 452 25.18 -0.17 -23.82
C THR A 452 24.67 1.25 -23.65
N SER A 453 23.78 1.66 -24.54
CA SER A 453 22.97 2.87 -24.43
C SER A 453 21.57 2.56 -24.97
N GLY A 454 20.53 3.00 -24.24
CA GLY A 454 19.16 2.96 -24.75
C GLY A 454 18.75 4.26 -25.43
N ASP A 455 17.46 4.42 -25.70
CA ASP A 455 16.92 5.55 -26.48
C ASP A 455 16.95 6.92 -25.76
N GLY A 456 17.34 6.95 -24.48
CA GLY A 456 17.47 8.17 -23.69
C GLY A 456 16.15 8.78 -23.22
N THR A 457 15.03 8.07 -23.40
CA THR A 457 13.67 8.49 -23.00
C THR A 457 13.09 7.54 -21.94
N SER A 458 11.96 7.89 -21.35
CA SER A 458 11.25 7.05 -20.37
C SER A 458 9.97 6.40 -20.93
N ASP A 459 9.83 6.32 -22.26
CA ASP A 459 8.64 5.83 -22.96
C ASP A 459 9.02 5.34 -24.39
N SER A 460 8.09 5.38 -25.33
CA SER A 460 8.15 4.79 -26.68
C SER A 460 9.08 5.51 -27.66
N ASP A 461 10.34 5.77 -27.27
CA ASP A 461 11.37 6.50 -28.02
C ASP A 461 10.83 7.81 -28.62
N THR A 462 10.46 8.75 -27.75
CA THR A 462 9.93 10.07 -28.16
C THR A 462 10.92 10.90 -28.96
N ASN A 463 12.22 10.56 -28.86
CA ASN A 463 13.32 11.26 -29.51
C ASN A 463 13.70 10.66 -30.87
N LEU A 464 13.02 9.58 -31.30
CA LEU A 464 13.23 8.86 -32.57
C LEU A 464 14.69 8.41 -32.78
N THR A 465 15.35 7.97 -31.70
CA THR A 465 16.78 7.63 -31.67
C THR A 465 17.06 6.20 -32.08
N GLY A 466 16.10 5.27 -31.93
CA GLY A 466 16.32 3.84 -32.11
C GLY A 466 16.96 3.48 -33.46
N GLN A 467 16.42 4.06 -34.54
CA GLN A 467 16.88 3.90 -35.91
C GLN A 467 17.85 5.00 -36.39
N ARG A 468 18.25 5.93 -35.53
CA ARG A 468 19.28 6.94 -35.85
C ARG A 468 20.67 6.34 -35.74
N THR A 469 21.50 6.73 -36.69
CA THR A 469 22.87 6.25 -36.87
C THR A 469 23.90 7.23 -36.35
N ASP A 470 23.55 8.52 -36.28
CA ASP A 470 24.40 9.66 -35.95
C ASP A 470 24.56 9.92 -34.43
N LEU A 471 23.81 9.19 -33.59
CA LEU A 471 23.82 9.34 -32.14
C LEU A 471 24.42 8.14 -31.42
N LEU A 472 25.01 8.39 -30.24
CA LEU A 472 25.43 7.35 -29.30
C LEU A 472 24.26 6.66 -28.58
N LEU A 473 23.03 7.17 -28.66
CA LEU A 473 21.81 6.60 -28.07
C LEU A 473 21.28 5.40 -28.88
N ALA A 474 20.67 4.42 -28.23
CA ALA A 474 20.14 3.18 -28.81
C ALA A 474 21.20 2.32 -29.52
N LYS A 475 22.27 1.96 -28.80
CA LYS A 475 23.46 1.28 -29.33
C LYS A 475 24.02 0.21 -28.39
N VAL A 476 24.74 -0.74 -28.99
CA VAL A 476 25.97 -1.26 -28.38
C VAL A 476 27.12 -0.52 -29.04
N LEU A 477 27.96 0.11 -28.22
CA LEU A 477 29.18 0.80 -28.63
C LEU A 477 30.39 -0.13 -28.39
N ARG A 478 31.46 0.03 -29.18
CA ARG A 478 32.76 -0.63 -28.99
C ARG A 478 33.89 0.39 -29.14
N ILE A 479 34.73 0.51 -28.11
CA ILE A 479 35.82 1.50 -28.01
C ILE A 479 37.10 0.88 -27.41
N ASP A 480 38.27 1.41 -27.75
CA ASP A 480 39.56 1.07 -27.15
C ASP A 480 39.93 2.10 -26.09
N VAL A 481 40.11 1.66 -24.84
CA VAL A 481 40.44 2.51 -23.68
C VAL A 481 41.93 2.50 -23.29
N ASP A 482 42.73 1.63 -23.91
CA ASP A 482 44.19 1.56 -23.72
C ASP A 482 44.92 2.48 -24.73
N ALA A 483 44.34 2.73 -25.92
CA ALA A 483 44.92 3.58 -26.96
C ALA A 483 44.06 4.84 -27.29
N PRO A 484 43.98 5.86 -26.40
CA PRO A 484 43.19 7.07 -26.64
C PRO A 484 43.75 7.97 -27.75
N THR A 485 42.86 8.54 -28.58
CA THR A 485 43.21 9.47 -29.69
C THR A 485 42.34 10.73 -29.70
N ASP A 486 42.68 11.70 -30.54
CA ASP A 486 41.78 12.82 -30.94
C ASP A 486 41.20 13.66 -29.79
N GLY A 487 41.93 13.75 -28.67
CA GLY A 487 41.49 14.42 -27.44
C GLY A 487 40.44 13.65 -26.63
N LYS A 488 39.95 12.50 -27.13
CA LYS A 488 39.04 11.60 -26.40
C LYS A 488 39.80 10.79 -25.34
N ALA A 489 39.04 10.22 -24.42
CA ALA A 489 39.57 9.30 -23.39
C ALA A 489 39.65 7.84 -23.86
N TYR A 490 39.37 7.59 -25.15
CA TYR A 490 39.37 6.31 -25.86
C TYR A 490 39.70 6.57 -27.35
N SER A 491 39.88 5.52 -28.15
CA SER A 491 39.77 5.59 -29.61
C SER A 491 38.77 4.56 -30.15
N VAL A 492 38.48 4.62 -31.44
CA VAL A 492 37.57 3.68 -32.10
C VAL A 492 38.38 2.60 -32.82
N PRO A 493 38.18 1.30 -32.52
CA PRO A 493 38.80 0.21 -33.26
C PRO A 493 38.51 0.29 -34.76
N LYS A 494 39.56 0.18 -35.59
CA LYS A 494 39.47 0.37 -37.05
C LYS A 494 38.58 -0.65 -37.76
N ASP A 495 38.27 -1.76 -37.10
CA ASP A 495 37.41 -2.85 -37.54
C ASP A 495 35.95 -2.70 -37.06
N ASN A 496 35.57 -1.62 -36.37
CA ASN A 496 34.16 -1.32 -36.09
C ASN A 496 33.34 -1.22 -37.41
N PRO A 497 32.06 -1.64 -37.41
CA PRO A 497 31.26 -1.79 -38.65
C PRO A 497 31.03 -0.51 -39.44
N PHE A 498 31.04 0.65 -38.79
CA PHE A 498 30.65 1.93 -39.39
C PHE A 498 31.78 2.98 -39.44
N VAL A 499 33.03 2.59 -39.17
CA VAL A 499 34.19 3.49 -39.31
C VAL A 499 34.31 3.97 -40.75
N GLY A 500 34.43 5.29 -40.92
CA GLY A 500 34.47 5.95 -42.24
C GLY A 500 33.10 6.17 -42.90
N GLN A 501 32.00 5.67 -42.33
CA GLN A 501 30.65 5.99 -42.82
C GLN A 501 30.20 7.32 -42.24
N LYS A 502 30.07 8.34 -43.11
CA LYS A 502 29.85 9.75 -42.74
C LYS A 502 28.69 9.98 -41.77
N ASP A 503 27.60 9.24 -41.94
CA ASP A 503 26.34 9.45 -41.22
C ASP A 503 26.14 8.48 -40.03
N PHE A 504 27.22 7.84 -39.57
CA PHE A 504 27.25 6.96 -38.39
C PHE A 504 28.21 7.48 -37.31
N ALA A 505 27.80 7.34 -36.04
CA ALA A 505 28.73 7.42 -34.91
C ALA A 505 29.70 6.21 -34.98
N PRO A 506 31.02 6.42 -35.17
CA PRO A 506 31.97 5.34 -35.46
C PRO A 506 32.18 4.37 -34.28
N GLU A 507 31.85 4.80 -33.05
CA GLU A 507 31.76 3.97 -31.86
C GLU A 507 30.73 2.83 -31.97
N THR A 508 29.79 2.90 -32.92
CA THR A 508 28.70 1.92 -33.07
C THR A 508 29.20 0.52 -33.42
N TRP A 509 28.83 -0.47 -32.61
CA TRP A 509 28.96 -1.90 -32.93
C TRP A 509 27.63 -2.49 -33.44
N ALA A 510 26.51 -2.12 -32.82
CA ALA A 510 25.15 -2.49 -33.24
C ALA A 510 24.14 -1.41 -32.79
N TYR A 511 22.97 -1.34 -33.41
CA TYR A 511 21.94 -0.32 -33.10
C TYR A 511 20.51 -0.87 -33.12
N GLY A 512 19.50 -0.02 -32.92
CA GLY A 512 18.09 -0.43 -32.88
C GLY A 512 17.68 -1.05 -31.55
N LEU A 513 18.23 -0.55 -30.44
CA LEU A 513 17.98 -1.04 -29.07
C LEU A 513 17.16 -0.04 -28.25
N ARG A 514 16.27 -0.51 -27.38
CA ARG A 514 15.41 0.28 -26.50
C ARG A 514 16.08 0.61 -25.17
N ASN A 515 16.14 -0.37 -24.27
CA ASN A 515 16.68 -0.24 -22.93
C ASN A 515 17.55 -1.48 -22.60
N PRO A 516 18.78 -1.54 -23.14
CA PRO A 516 19.73 -2.64 -22.93
C PRO A 516 20.36 -2.60 -21.52
N TRP A 517 19.75 -3.33 -20.57
CA TRP A 517 20.04 -3.23 -19.13
C TRP A 517 21.28 -4.00 -18.65
N ARG A 518 21.63 -5.13 -19.29
CA ARG A 518 22.86 -5.90 -19.01
C ARG A 518 23.51 -6.36 -20.30
N ILE A 519 24.84 -6.40 -20.29
CA ILE A 519 25.69 -6.90 -21.36
C ILE A 519 26.68 -7.92 -20.78
N THR A 520 27.08 -8.92 -21.57
CA THR A 520 28.14 -9.87 -21.19
C THR A 520 28.83 -10.41 -22.42
N PHE A 521 30.16 -10.30 -22.46
CA PHE A 521 31.01 -10.96 -23.43
C PHE A 521 31.57 -12.25 -22.83
N ASP A 522 31.30 -13.41 -23.44
CA ASP A 522 31.94 -14.66 -23.05
C ASP A 522 33.31 -14.82 -23.73
N ALA A 523 34.37 -14.77 -22.92
CA ALA A 523 35.73 -14.97 -23.37
C ALA A 523 35.99 -16.35 -24.02
N LYS A 524 35.20 -17.39 -23.73
CA LYS A 524 35.34 -18.73 -24.35
C LYS A 524 34.67 -18.80 -25.72
N THR A 525 33.36 -18.58 -25.80
CA THR A 525 32.59 -18.69 -27.06
C THR A 525 32.68 -17.46 -27.97
N LYS A 526 33.25 -16.35 -27.50
CA LYS A 526 33.30 -15.03 -28.18
C LYS A 526 31.92 -14.42 -28.44
N GLN A 527 30.90 -14.88 -27.73
CA GLN A 527 29.54 -14.40 -27.83
C GLN A 527 29.34 -13.15 -26.97
N LEU A 528 28.76 -12.10 -27.55
CA LEU A 528 28.33 -10.90 -26.85
C LEU A 528 26.82 -10.94 -26.67
N TRP A 529 26.34 -11.01 -25.43
CA TRP A 529 24.90 -11.07 -25.13
C TRP A 529 24.41 -9.77 -24.50
N VAL A 530 23.19 -9.35 -24.86
CA VAL A 530 22.47 -8.22 -24.25
C VAL A 530 21.06 -8.65 -23.85
N GLY A 531 20.67 -8.31 -22.62
CA GLY A 531 19.26 -8.32 -22.19
C GLY A 531 18.64 -6.94 -22.44
N GLN A 532 17.47 -6.92 -23.07
CA GLN A 532 16.74 -5.70 -23.40
C GLN A 532 15.32 -5.72 -22.84
N ASN A 533 15.01 -4.66 -22.11
CA ASN A 533 13.66 -4.35 -21.62
C ASN A 533 12.72 -3.93 -22.76
N GLY A 534 11.59 -4.63 -22.87
CA GLY A 534 10.45 -4.32 -23.74
C GLY A 534 9.69 -3.05 -23.37
N GLN A 535 8.83 -2.58 -24.28
CA GLN A 535 7.85 -1.50 -24.07
C GLN A 535 6.44 -2.07 -23.88
N ASP A 536 5.90 -2.73 -24.91
CA ASP A 536 4.47 -2.89 -25.11
C ASP A 536 4.01 -4.33 -24.90
N LEU A 537 4.59 -5.29 -25.64
CA LEU A 537 4.20 -6.71 -25.61
C LEU A 537 5.36 -7.71 -25.56
N TRP A 538 6.61 -7.31 -25.82
CA TRP A 538 7.72 -8.26 -25.91
C TRP A 538 9.00 -7.82 -25.20
N GLU A 539 9.57 -8.74 -24.44
CA GLU A 539 10.93 -8.70 -23.86
C GLU A 539 11.92 -9.47 -24.77
N GLN A 540 13.21 -9.08 -24.83
CA GLN A 540 14.19 -9.75 -25.70
C GLN A 540 15.57 -9.96 -25.08
N ALA A 541 16.24 -11.06 -25.42
CA ALA A 541 17.70 -11.16 -25.35
C ALA A 541 18.33 -11.42 -26.73
N TYR A 542 19.43 -10.74 -26.99
CA TYR A 542 20.16 -10.74 -28.26
C TYR A 542 21.57 -11.29 -28.08
N LEU A 543 21.94 -12.25 -28.92
CA LEU A 543 23.35 -12.49 -29.27
C LEU A 543 23.77 -11.40 -30.26
N VAL A 544 24.43 -10.36 -29.76
CA VAL A 544 24.75 -9.16 -30.52
C VAL A 544 25.89 -9.41 -31.50
N ARG A 545 25.66 -9.18 -32.80
CA ARG A 545 26.71 -9.23 -33.83
C ARG A 545 27.08 -7.87 -34.42
N ARG A 546 28.23 -7.84 -35.09
CA ARG A 546 28.83 -6.68 -35.75
C ARG A 546 27.94 -6.12 -36.86
N GLY A 547 27.38 -4.93 -36.63
CA GLY A 547 26.63 -4.16 -37.63
C GLY A 547 25.14 -4.47 -37.71
N GLU A 548 24.62 -5.34 -36.86
CA GLU A 548 23.18 -5.68 -36.81
C GLU A 548 22.33 -4.50 -36.29
N ASN A 549 21.10 -4.43 -36.77
CA ASN A 549 20.07 -3.46 -36.40
C ASN A 549 18.90 -4.22 -35.75
N TYR A 550 18.57 -3.97 -34.49
CA TYR A 550 17.50 -4.69 -33.78
C TYR A 550 16.12 -4.02 -33.87
N GLY A 551 15.99 -3.01 -34.73
CA GLY A 551 14.71 -2.52 -35.24
C GLY A 551 13.94 -1.54 -34.35
N TRP A 552 14.29 -1.36 -33.07
CA TRP A 552 13.67 -0.32 -32.25
C TRP A 552 13.87 1.06 -32.91
N SER A 553 12.89 1.94 -33.01
CA SER A 553 11.50 1.88 -32.55
C SER A 553 10.47 1.59 -33.67
N VAL A 554 10.92 1.06 -34.81
CA VAL A 554 10.05 0.57 -35.90
C VAL A 554 9.44 -0.79 -35.55
N MET A 555 10.24 -1.64 -34.91
CA MET A 555 9.89 -2.97 -34.44
C MET A 555 10.07 -3.07 -32.91
N GLU A 556 9.32 -3.99 -32.30
CA GLU A 556 9.57 -4.53 -30.96
C GLU A 556 9.74 -6.05 -31.09
N GLY A 557 10.92 -6.58 -30.76
CA GLY A 557 11.26 -7.98 -31.04
C GLY A 557 11.09 -8.34 -32.53
N SER A 558 10.36 -9.43 -32.81
CA SER A 558 9.97 -9.83 -34.17
C SER A 558 8.80 -9.02 -34.79
N TYR A 559 8.18 -8.09 -34.07
CA TYR A 559 6.85 -7.53 -34.40
C TYR A 559 6.85 -6.04 -34.73
N PRO A 560 5.98 -5.53 -35.62
CA PRO A 560 5.87 -4.10 -35.90
C PRO A 560 5.39 -3.32 -34.67
N PHE A 561 6.03 -2.19 -34.39
CA PHE A 561 5.67 -1.28 -33.30
C PHE A 561 5.19 0.07 -33.86
N TYR A 562 6.10 0.92 -34.37
CA TYR A 562 5.75 2.05 -35.23
C TYR A 562 6.29 1.83 -36.65
N PRO A 563 5.62 1.03 -37.51
CA PRO A 563 6.06 0.77 -38.89
C PRO A 563 6.20 2.03 -39.76
N ASN A 564 5.57 3.14 -39.35
CA ASN A 564 5.64 4.44 -40.05
C ASN A 564 6.88 5.29 -39.66
N ARG A 565 7.68 4.88 -38.66
CA ARG A 565 8.96 5.56 -38.35
C ARG A 565 10.00 5.21 -39.42
N LYS A 566 10.92 6.13 -39.70
CA LYS A 566 12.00 5.89 -40.67
C LYS A 566 12.94 4.81 -40.15
N ALA A 567 13.02 3.68 -40.86
CA ALA A 567 14.00 2.63 -40.59
C ALA A 567 15.45 3.08 -40.88
N GLY A 568 16.41 2.46 -40.19
CA GLY A 568 17.83 2.64 -40.41
C GLY A 568 18.30 2.03 -41.74
N PRO A 569 19.52 2.34 -42.20
CA PRO A 569 20.02 1.94 -43.53
C PRO A 569 20.42 0.46 -43.64
N THR A 570 20.35 -0.34 -42.56
CA THR A 570 20.71 -1.77 -42.57
C THR A 570 19.54 -2.67 -42.16
N PRO A 571 19.46 -3.92 -42.68
CA PRO A 571 18.35 -4.83 -42.43
C PRO A 571 18.12 -5.13 -40.94
N ILE A 572 16.84 -5.16 -40.54
CA ILE A 572 16.45 -5.47 -39.17
C ILE A 572 16.68 -6.96 -38.87
N SER A 573 17.35 -7.23 -37.76
CA SER A 573 17.74 -8.54 -37.24
C SER A 573 16.82 -8.93 -36.09
N LYS A 574 16.36 -10.18 -36.08
CA LYS A 574 15.43 -10.70 -35.06
C LYS A 574 16.14 -10.91 -33.71
N PRO A 575 15.40 -10.87 -32.59
CA PRO A 575 15.92 -11.32 -31.29
C PRO A 575 16.36 -12.78 -31.33
N THR A 576 17.30 -13.15 -30.46
CA THR A 576 17.78 -14.53 -30.34
C THR A 576 16.82 -15.34 -29.47
N VAL A 577 16.26 -14.73 -28.43
CA VAL A 577 15.08 -15.20 -27.70
C VAL A 577 14.19 -14.00 -27.39
N GLU A 578 12.87 -14.18 -27.47
CA GLU A 578 11.87 -13.18 -27.11
C GLU A 578 10.75 -13.83 -26.28
N HIS A 579 10.21 -13.07 -25.34
CA HIS A 579 9.13 -13.51 -24.45
C HIS A 579 7.97 -12.51 -24.52
N HIS A 580 6.75 -13.02 -24.65
CA HIS A 580 5.55 -12.18 -24.60
C HIS A 580 5.32 -11.64 -23.17
N HIS A 581 4.64 -10.50 -23.06
CA HIS A 581 4.25 -9.85 -21.80
C HIS A 581 3.25 -10.63 -20.93
N SER A 582 2.91 -11.87 -21.28
CA SER A 582 2.30 -12.83 -20.36
C SER A 582 3.35 -13.64 -19.57
N GLU A 583 4.55 -13.88 -20.11
CA GLU A 583 5.60 -14.70 -19.48
C GLU A 583 6.70 -13.88 -18.77
N ALA A 584 7.09 -12.74 -19.34
CA ALA A 584 8.13 -11.83 -18.84
C ALA A 584 7.63 -10.36 -18.90
N ARG A 585 8.27 -9.44 -18.17
CA ARG A 585 7.78 -8.06 -17.95
C ARG A 585 8.85 -7.00 -17.65
N SER A 586 10.11 -7.40 -17.49
CA SER A 586 11.27 -6.53 -17.36
C SER A 586 12.53 -7.42 -17.45
N LEU A 587 12.97 -7.75 -18.66
CA LEU A 587 14.02 -8.75 -18.86
C LEU A 587 15.40 -8.18 -18.54
N THR A 588 15.99 -8.72 -17.47
CA THR A 588 17.25 -8.25 -16.89
C THR A 588 18.46 -8.61 -17.74
N GLY A 589 18.39 -9.69 -18.54
CA GLY A 589 19.56 -10.34 -19.13
C GLY A 589 20.32 -11.16 -18.07
N GLY A 590 21.56 -11.54 -18.40
CA GLY A 590 22.43 -12.29 -17.49
C GLY A 590 23.77 -12.68 -18.13
N VAL A 591 24.25 -13.90 -17.87
CA VAL A 591 25.63 -14.35 -18.13
C VAL A 591 25.71 -15.75 -18.77
N VAL A 592 26.79 -16.04 -19.49
CA VAL A 592 27.08 -17.41 -19.98
C VAL A 592 27.73 -18.21 -18.85
N TYR A 593 27.03 -19.22 -18.32
CA TYR A 593 27.50 -19.99 -17.17
C TYR A 593 28.66 -20.93 -17.51
N HIS A 594 29.68 -20.98 -16.65
CA HIS A 594 30.92 -21.74 -16.87
C HIS A 594 31.38 -22.60 -15.69
N GLY A 595 30.59 -22.64 -14.61
CA GLY A 595 30.88 -23.42 -13.42
C GLY A 595 30.80 -24.93 -13.64
N THR A 596 30.91 -25.65 -12.53
CA THR A 596 31.00 -27.11 -12.45
C THR A 596 29.88 -27.74 -11.61
N LYS A 597 29.20 -26.97 -10.73
CA LYS A 597 28.06 -27.46 -9.92
C LYS A 597 26.86 -27.86 -10.78
N HIS A 598 26.66 -27.21 -11.94
CA HIS A 598 25.52 -27.44 -12.83
C HIS A 598 25.96 -27.79 -14.27
N PRO A 599 26.47 -29.00 -14.55
CA PRO A 599 27.01 -29.38 -15.86
C PRO A 599 26.05 -29.14 -17.04
N ASP A 600 24.76 -29.40 -16.85
CA ASP A 600 23.72 -29.23 -17.87
C ASP A 600 23.52 -27.77 -18.33
N LEU A 601 24.00 -26.79 -17.55
CA LEU A 601 23.95 -25.36 -17.87
C LEU A 601 25.26 -24.84 -18.50
N GLN A 602 26.30 -25.67 -18.63
CA GLN A 602 27.63 -25.21 -19.03
C GLN A 602 27.65 -24.65 -20.46
N GLY A 603 28.12 -23.41 -20.58
CA GLY A 603 28.14 -22.64 -21.81
C GLY A 603 26.73 -22.32 -22.36
N ALA A 604 25.72 -22.22 -21.50
CA ALA A 604 24.41 -21.65 -21.82
C ALA A 604 24.31 -20.22 -21.25
N TYR A 605 23.61 -19.33 -21.95
CA TYR A 605 23.29 -17.99 -21.45
C TYR A 605 22.12 -18.08 -20.49
N ILE A 606 22.36 -17.83 -19.20
CA ILE A 606 21.37 -17.77 -18.14
C ILE A 606 20.93 -16.32 -17.96
N TYR A 607 19.62 -16.08 -17.96
CA TYR A 607 19.03 -14.76 -17.76
C TYR A 607 17.69 -14.88 -17.02
N GLY A 608 17.16 -13.74 -16.58
CA GLY A 608 15.91 -13.70 -15.84
C GLY A 608 15.21 -12.35 -15.97
N ASP A 609 14.15 -12.21 -15.19
CA ASP A 609 13.20 -11.11 -15.31
C ASP A 609 12.91 -10.48 -13.94
N TYR A 610 13.02 -9.16 -13.84
CA TYR A 610 12.85 -8.42 -12.59
C TYR A 610 11.41 -8.48 -12.06
N SER A 611 10.44 -8.45 -12.97
CA SER A 611 9.01 -8.27 -12.65
C SER A 611 8.32 -9.56 -12.24
N THR A 612 8.79 -10.71 -12.73
CA THR A 612 8.22 -12.05 -12.47
C THR A 612 9.13 -12.97 -11.65
N GLY A 613 10.44 -12.72 -11.59
CA GLY A 613 11.41 -13.61 -10.92
C GLY A 613 11.65 -14.96 -11.61
N HIS A 614 11.15 -15.13 -12.84
CA HIS A 614 11.49 -16.27 -13.69
C HIS A 614 12.96 -16.23 -14.13
N ILE A 615 13.55 -17.42 -14.32
CA ILE A 615 14.92 -17.59 -14.85
C ILE A 615 14.89 -18.64 -15.97
N TRP A 616 15.50 -18.31 -17.11
CA TRP A 616 15.65 -19.18 -18.27
C TRP A 616 17.14 -19.39 -18.58
N ALA A 617 17.41 -20.41 -19.39
CA ALA A 617 18.70 -20.59 -20.03
C ALA A 617 18.52 -20.93 -21.51
N VAL A 618 19.38 -20.38 -22.36
CA VAL A 618 19.47 -20.69 -23.79
C VAL A 618 20.88 -21.15 -24.15
N LYS A 619 20.96 -22.33 -24.78
CA LYS A 619 22.19 -22.90 -25.32
C LYS A 619 22.28 -22.59 -26.81
N HIS A 620 23.39 -21.98 -27.24
CA HIS A 620 23.50 -21.42 -28.58
C HIS A 620 24.89 -21.63 -29.19
N THR A 621 24.96 -22.12 -30.43
CA THR A 621 26.23 -22.42 -31.14
C THR A 621 26.92 -21.19 -31.74
N GLY A 622 26.29 -20.01 -31.65
CA GLY A 622 26.61 -18.82 -32.43
C GLY A 622 25.77 -18.68 -33.71
N THR A 623 25.28 -19.81 -34.24
CA THR A 623 24.47 -19.89 -35.47
C THR A 623 23.05 -20.42 -35.26
N LYS A 624 22.82 -21.25 -34.23
CA LYS A 624 21.49 -21.79 -33.89
C LYS A 624 21.32 -21.95 -32.38
N ILE A 625 20.07 -21.91 -31.92
CA ILE A 625 19.67 -22.42 -30.61
C ILE A 625 19.77 -23.95 -30.63
N GLU A 626 20.33 -24.54 -29.57
CA GLU A 626 20.31 -25.98 -29.33
C GLU A 626 19.15 -26.35 -28.40
N TRP A 627 18.92 -25.54 -27.36
CA TRP A 627 17.72 -25.57 -26.54
C TRP A 627 17.52 -24.23 -25.82
N HIS A 628 16.26 -23.94 -25.47
CA HIS A 628 15.85 -22.84 -24.60
C HIS A 628 14.84 -23.39 -23.60
N LYS A 629 15.03 -23.13 -22.30
CA LYS A 629 14.22 -23.68 -21.20
C LYS A 629 14.06 -22.67 -20.07
N LYS A 630 12.89 -22.63 -19.42
CA LYS A 630 12.74 -22.06 -18.07
C LYS A 630 13.39 -23.02 -17.07
N ILE A 631 14.30 -22.51 -16.24
CA ILE A 631 15.13 -23.34 -15.33
C ILE A 631 14.81 -23.12 -13.84
N ALA A 632 14.27 -21.95 -13.48
CA ALA A 632 13.71 -21.68 -12.16
C ALA A 632 12.49 -20.74 -12.23
N ILE A 633 11.58 -20.91 -11.28
CA ILE A 633 10.52 -19.97 -10.92
C ILE A 633 10.87 -19.48 -9.52
N THR A 634 10.94 -18.17 -9.30
CA THR A 634 11.41 -17.60 -8.04
C THR A 634 10.62 -16.33 -7.71
N THR A 635 10.67 -15.91 -6.44
CA THR A 635 10.08 -14.65 -5.98
C THR A 635 11.03 -13.44 -6.17
N LEU A 636 12.23 -13.66 -6.73
CA LEU A 636 13.28 -12.64 -6.74
C LEU A 636 12.96 -11.48 -7.70
N LYS A 637 13.37 -10.27 -7.30
CA LYS A 637 13.37 -9.05 -8.11
C LYS A 637 14.77 -8.92 -8.72
N ILE A 638 14.99 -9.59 -9.84
CA ILE A 638 16.32 -9.86 -10.38
C ILE A 638 16.92 -8.63 -11.08
N THR A 639 17.99 -8.05 -10.55
CA THR A 639 18.65 -6.85 -11.13
C THR A 639 19.95 -7.13 -11.89
N SER A 640 20.63 -8.24 -11.58
CA SER A 640 21.79 -8.71 -12.35
C SER A 640 22.12 -10.17 -12.07
N PHE A 641 22.85 -10.78 -12.99
CA PHE A 641 23.58 -12.03 -12.79
C PHE A 641 25.08 -11.77 -12.93
N ALA A 642 25.90 -12.49 -12.18
CA ALA A 642 27.36 -12.52 -12.33
C ALA A 642 27.85 -13.98 -12.20
N LEU A 643 29.13 -14.21 -12.44
CA LEU A 643 29.81 -15.44 -12.03
C LEU A 643 30.78 -15.13 -10.90
N ASP A 644 30.92 -16.03 -9.93
CA ASP A 644 31.94 -15.95 -8.88
C ASP A 644 33.34 -16.40 -9.41
N PRO A 645 34.43 -16.25 -8.62
CA PRO A 645 35.78 -16.64 -9.05
C PRO A 645 35.96 -18.13 -9.41
N ASP A 646 35.04 -19.00 -8.97
CA ASP A 646 35.02 -20.43 -9.26
C ASP A 646 34.08 -20.75 -10.47
N GLY A 647 33.50 -19.73 -11.10
CA GLY A 647 32.65 -19.80 -12.30
C GLY A 647 31.16 -19.96 -12.01
N GLU A 648 30.74 -19.86 -10.74
CA GLU A 648 29.40 -20.23 -10.29
C GLU A 648 28.43 -19.04 -10.24
N LEU A 649 27.13 -19.30 -10.44
CA LEU A 649 26.16 -18.23 -10.69
C LEU A 649 25.85 -17.40 -9.43
N LEU A 650 25.95 -16.07 -9.55
CA LEU A 650 25.45 -15.10 -8.58
C LEU A 650 24.25 -14.36 -9.16
N ILE A 651 23.24 -14.07 -8.34
CA ILE A 651 21.97 -13.43 -8.70
C ILE A 651 21.66 -12.33 -7.67
N CYS A 652 21.44 -11.08 -8.11
CA CYS A 652 21.04 -10.00 -7.20
C CYS A 652 19.52 -9.92 -7.03
N HIS A 653 19.05 -9.96 -5.78
CA HIS A 653 17.64 -9.78 -5.41
C HIS A 653 17.40 -8.39 -4.79
N HIS A 654 16.75 -7.52 -5.55
CA HIS A 654 16.49 -6.13 -5.20
C HIS A 654 15.27 -5.99 -4.27
N SER A 655 15.50 -6.19 -2.98
CA SER A 655 14.45 -6.11 -1.95
C SER A 655 14.95 -5.56 -0.62
N ALA A 656 14.01 -5.35 0.30
CA ALA A 656 14.19 -4.74 1.61
C ALA A 656 15.10 -5.57 2.56
N PRO A 657 15.64 -4.98 3.65
CA PRO A 657 16.41 -5.70 4.64
C PRO A 657 15.72 -6.98 5.15
N GLY A 658 16.52 -8.02 5.38
CA GLY A 658 16.04 -9.37 5.71
C GLY A 658 15.73 -10.23 4.48
N ASP A 659 15.13 -9.65 3.43
CA ASP A 659 14.77 -10.33 2.17
C ASP A 659 15.83 -10.18 1.07
N GLY A 660 16.29 -8.95 0.79
CA GLY A 660 17.31 -8.66 -0.23
C GLY A 660 18.62 -9.45 -0.05
N GLY A 661 19.40 -9.54 -1.13
CA GLY A 661 20.74 -10.13 -1.07
C GLY A 661 21.24 -10.77 -2.37
N VAL A 662 22.25 -11.64 -2.23
CA VAL A 662 22.86 -12.39 -3.34
C VAL A 662 22.49 -13.88 -3.24
N TYR A 663 22.00 -14.42 -4.35
CA TYR A 663 21.47 -15.77 -4.50
C TYR A 663 22.27 -16.56 -5.55
N THR A 664 22.06 -17.88 -5.58
CA THR A 664 22.56 -18.81 -6.60
C THR A 664 21.50 -19.88 -6.88
N LEU A 665 21.73 -20.77 -7.84
CA LEU A 665 20.85 -21.90 -8.12
C LEU A 665 21.34 -23.16 -7.40
N ALA A 666 20.39 -23.93 -6.86
CA ALA A 666 20.60 -25.29 -6.37
C ALA A 666 19.66 -26.27 -7.10
N PRO A 667 20.04 -27.55 -7.30
CA PRO A 667 19.17 -28.53 -7.96
C PRO A 667 17.88 -28.73 -7.16
N ASN A 668 16.74 -28.75 -7.85
CA ASN A 668 15.46 -28.89 -7.20
C ASN A 668 15.19 -30.35 -6.84
N THR A 669 15.25 -30.67 -5.55
CA THR A 669 14.98 -32.01 -5.02
C THR A 669 13.51 -32.23 -4.66
N ALA A 670 12.64 -31.24 -4.84
CA ALA A 670 11.21 -31.38 -4.63
C ALA A 670 10.63 -32.37 -5.66
N LYS A 671 10.24 -33.56 -5.18
CA LYS A 671 9.45 -34.49 -5.99
C LYS A 671 8.16 -33.79 -6.43
N HIS A 672 7.76 -33.97 -7.69
CA HIS A 672 6.44 -33.54 -8.14
C HIS A 672 5.36 -34.32 -7.37
N ALA A 673 4.89 -33.73 -6.27
CA ALA A 673 3.70 -34.18 -5.59
C ALA A 673 2.52 -33.86 -6.52
N GLY A 674 1.92 -34.89 -7.11
CA GLY A 674 0.71 -34.78 -7.95
C GLY A 674 -0.55 -34.46 -7.14
N THR A 675 -0.41 -33.64 -6.09
CA THR A 675 -1.44 -33.25 -5.12
C THR A 675 -2.18 -31.99 -5.53
N PHE A 676 -1.63 -31.20 -6.47
CA PHE A 676 -2.37 -30.08 -7.05
C PHE A 676 -3.58 -30.63 -7.82
N PRO A 677 -4.81 -30.20 -7.51
CA PRO A 677 -6.03 -30.77 -8.07
C PRO A 677 -6.10 -30.61 -9.59
N LYS A 678 -6.39 -31.72 -10.30
CA LYS A 678 -6.62 -31.69 -11.75
C LYS A 678 -8.12 -31.63 -12.11
N LYS A 679 -9.00 -31.76 -11.11
CA LYS A 679 -10.43 -31.51 -11.18
C LYS A 679 -10.88 -30.57 -10.06
N LEU A 680 -12.03 -29.91 -10.20
CA LEU A 680 -12.62 -29.14 -9.08
C LEU A 680 -13.07 -30.05 -7.94
N SER A 681 -13.51 -31.28 -8.23
CA SER A 681 -13.87 -32.27 -7.20
C SER A 681 -12.70 -32.62 -6.27
N ASP A 682 -11.47 -32.64 -6.77
CA ASP A 682 -10.25 -32.89 -5.99
C ASP A 682 -9.79 -31.68 -5.15
N SER A 683 -10.38 -30.49 -5.34
CA SER A 683 -9.88 -29.22 -4.76
C SER A 683 -10.09 -29.05 -3.25
N GLY A 684 -11.03 -29.81 -2.68
CA GLY A 684 -11.43 -29.68 -1.27
C GLY A 684 -12.17 -28.38 -0.91
N LEU A 685 -12.52 -27.53 -1.90
CA LEU A 685 -13.23 -26.25 -1.70
C LEU A 685 -14.75 -26.35 -1.83
N PHE A 686 -15.26 -27.39 -2.51
CA PHE A 686 -16.68 -27.65 -2.72
C PHE A 686 -17.21 -28.73 -1.77
N ASP A 687 -18.49 -28.66 -1.41
CA ASP A 687 -19.28 -29.79 -0.89
C ASP A 687 -20.01 -30.53 -2.02
N SER A 688 -20.50 -29.82 -3.04
CA SER A 688 -20.91 -30.41 -4.33
C SER A 688 -20.46 -29.53 -5.48
N VAL A 689 -19.62 -30.06 -6.38
CA VAL A 689 -19.22 -29.35 -7.61
C VAL A 689 -20.40 -29.26 -8.57
N LYS A 690 -21.12 -30.36 -8.79
CA LYS A 690 -22.29 -30.44 -9.67
C LYS A 690 -23.36 -29.39 -9.34
N ASP A 691 -23.65 -29.23 -8.05
CA ASP A 691 -24.69 -28.31 -7.56
C ASP A 691 -24.08 -26.94 -7.15
N HIS A 692 -22.78 -26.75 -7.42
CA HIS A 692 -21.97 -25.54 -7.16
C HIS A 692 -21.93 -25.08 -5.69
N GLN A 693 -22.12 -26.01 -4.76
CA GLN A 693 -22.13 -25.73 -3.32
C GLN A 693 -20.70 -25.73 -2.77
N MET A 694 -20.28 -24.57 -2.26
CA MET A 694 -18.99 -24.37 -1.57
C MET A 694 -19.04 -24.83 -0.11
N LYS A 695 -17.89 -25.21 0.45
CA LYS A 695 -17.78 -25.53 1.89
C LYS A 695 -18.04 -24.30 2.77
N PRO A 696 -18.55 -24.44 4.01
CA PRO A 696 -18.80 -23.30 4.91
C PRO A 696 -17.59 -22.39 5.19
N GLY A 697 -16.36 -22.93 5.13
CA GLY A 697 -15.11 -22.16 5.25
C GLY A 697 -14.68 -21.38 3.99
N VAL A 698 -15.50 -21.39 2.92
CA VAL A 698 -15.24 -20.75 1.62
C VAL A 698 -16.28 -19.65 1.40
N ILE A 699 -15.92 -18.42 1.75
CA ILE A 699 -16.85 -17.32 1.96
C ILE A 699 -17.30 -16.71 0.62
N PRO A 700 -18.60 -16.67 0.28
CA PRO A 700 -19.08 -16.01 -0.92
C PRO A 700 -18.92 -14.49 -0.83
N TYR A 701 -18.65 -13.83 -1.96
CA TYR A 701 -18.62 -12.38 -2.03
C TYR A 701 -19.05 -11.81 -3.39
N SER A 702 -19.54 -10.57 -3.36
CA SER A 702 -19.89 -9.76 -4.52
C SER A 702 -19.08 -8.46 -4.52
N VAL A 703 -19.05 -7.78 -5.68
CA VAL A 703 -18.28 -6.54 -5.88
C VAL A 703 -19.21 -5.46 -6.43
N ASN A 704 -18.96 -4.19 -6.12
CA ASN A 704 -19.80 -3.08 -6.58
C ASN A 704 -19.80 -2.89 -8.10
N ALA A 705 -18.65 -3.03 -8.75
CA ALA A 705 -18.51 -2.92 -10.20
C ALA A 705 -17.88 -4.21 -10.77
N PRO A 706 -18.65 -5.03 -11.53
CA PRO A 706 -18.12 -6.24 -12.16
C PRO A 706 -17.45 -5.93 -13.51
N PHE A 707 -16.17 -6.30 -13.65
CA PHE A 707 -15.47 -6.19 -14.95
C PHE A 707 -16.18 -6.96 -16.07
N TRP A 708 -16.09 -6.48 -17.31
CA TRP A 708 -16.74 -7.07 -18.48
C TRP A 708 -16.09 -8.39 -18.91
N SER A 709 -16.91 -9.40 -19.18
CA SER A 709 -16.45 -10.73 -19.62
C SER A 709 -17.49 -11.39 -20.52
N ASP A 710 -17.73 -10.77 -21.68
CA ASP A 710 -18.59 -11.27 -22.77
C ASP A 710 -20.04 -11.65 -22.37
N GLY A 711 -20.56 -10.97 -21.34
CA GLY A 711 -21.89 -11.21 -20.77
C GLY A 711 -21.97 -12.35 -19.74
N ALA A 712 -20.85 -13.03 -19.41
CA ALA A 712 -20.88 -14.14 -18.47
C ALA A 712 -21.30 -13.72 -17.05
N HIS A 713 -22.19 -14.53 -16.45
CA HIS A 713 -22.50 -14.49 -15.03
C HIS A 713 -21.29 -14.92 -14.20
N LYS A 714 -21.10 -14.34 -13.00
CA LYS A 714 -19.85 -14.42 -12.22
C LYS A 714 -20.10 -14.50 -10.71
N GLU A 715 -19.88 -15.67 -10.14
CA GLU A 715 -19.80 -15.87 -8.69
C GLU A 715 -18.34 -15.86 -8.21
N ARG A 716 -18.12 -15.44 -6.96
CA ARG A 716 -16.77 -15.32 -6.35
C ARG A 716 -16.79 -15.78 -4.92
N PHE A 717 -15.70 -16.41 -4.49
CA PHE A 717 -15.54 -16.91 -3.13
C PHE A 717 -14.10 -16.73 -2.65
N LEU A 718 -13.96 -16.62 -1.33
CA LEU A 718 -12.73 -16.30 -0.63
C LEU A 718 -12.46 -17.41 0.40
N ALA A 719 -11.42 -18.20 0.15
CA ALA A 719 -10.99 -19.33 0.97
C ALA A 719 -9.72 -18.93 1.73
N VAL A 720 -9.87 -18.49 2.99
CA VAL A 720 -8.76 -17.98 3.82
C VAL A 720 -8.33 -19.01 4.88
N PRO A 721 -7.09 -19.51 4.84
CA PRO A 721 -6.52 -20.37 5.89
C PRO A 721 -6.25 -19.56 7.16
N GLU A 722 -5.68 -20.20 8.18
CA GLU A 722 -5.32 -19.52 9.44
C GLU A 722 -4.48 -18.25 9.20
N GLY A 723 -4.79 -17.20 9.98
CA GLY A 723 -4.26 -15.85 9.77
C GLY A 723 -5.33 -14.83 9.35
N THR A 724 -4.86 -13.64 8.97
CA THR A 724 -5.65 -12.44 8.70
C THR A 724 -5.25 -11.71 7.42
N ILE A 725 -6.26 -11.16 6.73
CA ILE A 725 -6.19 -10.27 5.57
C ILE A 725 -5.63 -8.92 6.03
N GLN A 726 -4.59 -8.43 5.38
CA GLN A 726 -4.06 -7.09 5.62
C GLN A 726 -4.93 -6.07 4.88
N PHE A 727 -5.91 -5.51 5.60
CA PHE A 727 -6.83 -4.50 5.08
C PHE A 727 -6.06 -3.21 4.77
N LYS A 728 -6.36 -2.63 3.61
CA LYS A 728 -5.85 -1.35 3.13
C LYS A 728 -6.99 -0.55 2.53
N ARG A 729 -6.94 0.78 2.64
CA ARG A 729 -7.93 1.67 2.03
C ARG A 729 -7.70 1.96 0.54
N SER A 730 -6.55 1.55 0.01
CA SER A 730 -6.18 1.65 -1.41
C SER A 730 -5.49 0.37 -1.92
N GLY A 731 -5.59 0.13 -3.23
CA GLY A 731 -5.09 -1.10 -3.87
C GLY A 731 -5.87 -2.36 -3.48
N GLY A 732 -5.45 -3.52 -4.00
CA GLY A 732 -5.90 -4.82 -3.50
C GLY A 732 -5.31 -5.11 -2.12
N TRP A 733 -6.07 -5.78 -1.25
CA TRP A 733 -5.56 -6.23 0.06
C TRP A 733 -4.51 -7.34 -0.09
N ASP A 734 -3.65 -7.50 0.93
CA ASP A 734 -2.77 -8.67 1.02
C ASP A 734 -3.38 -9.76 1.90
N MET A 735 -3.06 -11.03 1.61
CA MET A 735 -3.70 -12.23 2.16
C MET A 735 -2.67 -13.16 2.82
N PRO A 736 -3.08 -14.02 3.76
CA PRO A 736 -2.26 -15.16 4.19
C PRO A 736 -1.88 -16.07 3.02
N ASP A 737 -0.70 -16.67 3.08
CA ASP A 737 -0.31 -17.74 2.16
C ASP A 737 -1.27 -18.94 2.28
N LYS A 738 -1.48 -19.65 1.17
CA LYS A 738 -2.51 -20.67 0.92
C LYS A 738 -3.95 -20.13 0.85
N THR A 739 -4.14 -18.80 0.78
CA THR A 739 -5.44 -18.21 0.41
C THR A 739 -5.78 -18.54 -1.04
N VAL A 740 -7.00 -19.01 -1.28
CA VAL A 740 -7.54 -19.24 -2.64
C VAL A 740 -8.68 -18.27 -2.91
N LEU A 741 -8.64 -17.61 -4.05
CA LEU A 741 -9.75 -16.84 -4.61
C LEU A 741 -10.39 -17.69 -5.71
N VAL A 742 -11.66 -18.04 -5.54
CA VAL A 742 -12.41 -18.80 -6.54
C VAL A 742 -13.31 -17.85 -7.31
N LYS A 743 -13.34 -17.97 -8.64
CA LYS A 743 -14.29 -17.26 -9.49
C LYS A 743 -14.86 -18.20 -10.55
N SER A 744 -16.17 -18.40 -10.54
CA SER A 744 -16.85 -19.24 -11.53
C SER A 744 -17.62 -18.38 -12.54
N PHE A 745 -17.61 -18.81 -13.80
CA PHE A 745 -18.21 -18.12 -14.94
C PHE A 745 -19.24 -19.02 -15.61
N ALA A 746 -20.45 -18.50 -15.81
CA ALA A 746 -21.53 -19.18 -16.52
C ALA A 746 -22.03 -18.36 -17.72
N LEU A 747 -22.41 -19.06 -18.78
CA LEU A 747 -23.13 -18.48 -19.92
C LEU A 747 -24.59 -18.94 -19.90
N GLU A 748 -25.50 -17.99 -20.07
CA GLU A 748 -26.90 -18.25 -20.40
C GLU A 748 -26.96 -18.95 -21.76
N GLN A 749 -27.49 -20.17 -21.84
CA GLN A 749 -27.64 -20.89 -23.10
C GLN A 749 -28.75 -20.27 -23.98
N ASN A 750 -29.70 -19.56 -23.36
CA ASN A 750 -30.71 -18.71 -24.00
C ASN A 750 -30.44 -17.25 -23.58
N GLU A 751 -30.09 -16.37 -24.50
CA GLU A 751 -29.69 -14.99 -24.21
C GLU A 751 -30.83 -14.19 -23.55
N GLY A 752 -30.66 -13.83 -22.27
CA GLY A 752 -31.67 -13.12 -21.47
C GLY A 752 -32.49 -14.00 -20.51
N ASP A 753 -32.21 -15.31 -20.42
CA ASP A 753 -32.81 -16.22 -19.43
C ASP A 753 -31.78 -16.69 -18.39
N PRO A 754 -31.77 -16.11 -17.17
CA PRO A 754 -30.93 -16.52 -16.05
C PRO A 754 -31.01 -18.01 -15.67
N ASN A 755 -32.11 -18.70 -15.96
CA ASN A 755 -32.31 -20.11 -15.61
C ASN A 755 -31.60 -21.04 -16.61
N SER A 756 -31.29 -20.55 -17.81
CA SER A 756 -30.52 -21.27 -18.83
C SER A 756 -29.01 -21.28 -18.57
N ARG A 757 -28.52 -20.81 -17.41
CA ARG A 757 -27.09 -20.69 -17.13
C ARG A 757 -26.40 -22.04 -17.01
N LYS A 758 -25.25 -22.15 -17.65
CA LYS A 758 -24.33 -23.30 -17.56
C LYS A 758 -22.93 -22.82 -17.20
N TRP A 759 -22.32 -23.41 -16.17
CA TRP A 759 -20.92 -23.18 -15.83
C TRP A 759 -20.01 -23.60 -17.00
N ILE A 760 -19.05 -22.74 -17.34
CA ILE A 760 -18.09 -22.98 -18.44
C ILE A 760 -16.64 -22.90 -17.97
N GLU A 761 -16.35 -22.06 -16.98
CA GLU A 761 -15.02 -21.88 -16.40
C GLU A 761 -15.12 -21.73 -14.87
N THR A 762 -14.18 -22.31 -14.13
CA THR A 762 -13.84 -21.84 -12.79
C THR A 762 -12.35 -21.51 -12.74
N ARG A 763 -12.00 -20.32 -12.26
CA ARG A 763 -10.63 -19.86 -12.09
C ARG A 763 -10.28 -19.81 -10.61
N PHE A 764 -9.12 -20.34 -10.27
CA PHE A 764 -8.48 -20.14 -8.97
C PHE A 764 -7.33 -19.14 -9.13
N MET A 765 -7.22 -18.20 -8.19
CA MET A 765 -5.94 -17.58 -7.85
C MET A 765 -5.53 -18.15 -6.49
N THR A 766 -4.35 -18.74 -6.35
CA THR A 766 -3.82 -19.19 -5.05
C THR A 766 -2.57 -18.41 -4.68
N LYS A 767 -2.40 -18.06 -3.40
CA LYS A 767 -1.16 -17.46 -2.88
C LYS A 767 -0.27 -18.53 -2.26
N GLN A 768 1.01 -18.57 -2.61
CA GLN A 768 2.00 -19.48 -2.03
C GLN A 768 3.41 -18.92 -2.18
N ASP A 769 4.24 -19.14 -1.16
CA ASP A 769 5.60 -18.59 -1.03
C ASP A 769 5.63 -17.05 -1.18
N GLY A 770 4.58 -16.38 -0.71
CA GLY A 770 4.37 -14.93 -0.83
C GLY A 770 3.79 -14.45 -2.17
N GLU A 771 3.76 -15.28 -3.21
CA GLU A 771 3.35 -14.92 -4.57
C GLU A 771 2.02 -15.54 -5.00
N TRP A 772 1.39 -14.99 -6.04
CA TRP A 772 0.11 -15.48 -6.56
C TRP A 772 0.26 -16.25 -7.88
N TYR A 773 -0.60 -17.25 -8.09
CA TYR A 773 -0.64 -18.05 -9.32
C TYR A 773 -2.08 -18.31 -9.78
N GLY A 774 -2.34 -18.15 -11.08
CA GLY A 774 -3.66 -18.31 -11.69
C GLY A 774 -3.84 -19.62 -12.45
N TYR A 775 -4.99 -20.26 -12.25
CA TYR A 775 -5.34 -21.56 -12.82
C TYR A 775 -6.80 -21.58 -13.30
N SER A 776 -7.02 -21.84 -14.59
CA SER A 776 -8.35 -21.98 -15.19
C SER A 776 -8.76 -23.46 -15.26
N TYR A 777 -10.02 -23.76 -14.98
CA TYR A 777 -10.64 -25.08 -15.11
C TYR A 777 -11.81 -25.00 -16.09
N VAL A 778 -11.88 -25.95 -17.02
CA VAL A 778 -12.92 -26.03 -18.05
C VAL A 778 -13.98 -27.06 -17.67
N TRP A 779 -15.24 -26.62 -17.61
CA TRP A 779 -16.36 -27.49 -17.20
C TRP A 779 -16.69 -28.54 -18.25
N ASN A 780 -17.11 -29.72 -17.78
CA ASN A 780 -17.57 -30.80 -18.64
C ASN A 780 -18.99 -30.52 -19.17
N GLU A 781 -19.38 -31.20 -20.25
CA GLU A 781 -20.68 -30.94 -20.89
C GLU A 781 -21.89 -31.36 -20.03
N ALA A 782 -21.69 -32.25 -19.05
CA ALA A 782 -22.72 -32.66 -18.10
C ALA A 782 -22.92 -31.67 -16.93
N GLY A 783 -22.04 -30.67 -16.78
CA GLY A 783 -22.07 -29.72 -15.66
C GLY A 783 -21.73 -30.34 -14.29
N THR A 784 -21.09 -31.52 -14.26
CA THR A 784 -20.85 -32.26 -13.00
C THR A 784 -19.50 -32.00 -12.36
N ASP A 785 -18.51 -31.58 -13.15
CA ASP A 785 -17.12 -31.31 -12.74
C ASP A 785 -16.40 -30.46 -13.80
N ALA A 786 -15.22 -29.95 -13.48
CA ALA A 786 -14.35 -29.24 -14.42
C ALA A 786 -12.90 -29.68 -14.29
N THR A 787 -12.18 -29.77 -15.41
CA THR A 787 -10.77 -30.20 -15.47
C THR A 787 -9.83 -29.00 -15.64
N LEU A 788 -8.68 -29.06 -14.99
CA LEU A 788 -7.63 -28.04 -15.11
C LEU A 788 -7.18 -27.85 -16.58
N VAL A 789 -7.02 -26.60 -17.01
CA VAL A 789 -6.52 -26.22 -18.34
C VAL A 789 -4.97 -26.24 -18.35
N ASP A 790 -4.40 -26.59 -19.50
CA ASP A 790 -2.95 -26.62 -19.74
C ASP A 790 -2.28 -25.25 -19.59
N SER A 791 -0.94 -25.26 -19.46
CA SER A 791 -0.15 -24.05 -19.19
C SER A 791 -0.37 -22.92 -20.21
N ALA A 792 -0.61 -23.29 -21.48
CA ALA A 792 -0.81 -22.40 -22.62
C ALA A 792 -2.23 -21.83 -22.77
N GLY A 793 -3.18 -22.19 -21.89
CA GLY A 793 -4.59 -21.80 -22.04
C GLY A 793 -5.35 -22.70 -23.03
N LEU A 794 -6.56 -22.28 -23.39
CA LEU A 794 -7.47 -23.01 -24.29
C LEU A 794 -8.52 -22.05 -24.89
N ASP A 795 -8.91 -22.25 -26.13
CA ASP A 795 -10.09 -21.62 -26.72
C ASP A 795 -11.23 -22.65 -26.89
N ARG A 796 -12.47 -22.21 -26.68
CA ARG A 796 -13.69 -22.95 -27.05
C ARG A 796 -14.73 -22.02 -27.67
N THR A 797 -15.72 -22.60 -28.35
CA THR A 797 -16.87 -21.88 -28.89
C THR A 797 -18.16 -22.49 -28.36
N PHE A 798 -19.04 -21.65 -27.82
CA PHE A 798 -20.36 -22.01 -27.31
C PHE A 798 -21.46 -21.50 -28.24
N THR A 799 -22.47 -22.32 -28.51
CA THR A 799 -23.66 -21.93 -29.27
C THR A 799 -24.73 -21.40 -28.31
N ILE A 800 -25.03 -20.10 -28.40
CA ILE A 800 -26.04 -19.42 -27.59
C ILE A 800 -27.30 -19.22 -28.43
N ALA A 801 -28.48 -19.58 -27.91
CA ALA A 801 -29.76 -19.24 -28.54
C ALA A 801 -30.10 -17.77 -28.30
N THR A 802 -30.63 -17.09 -29.30
CA THR A 802 -31.00 -15.66 -29.23
C THR A 802 -32.39 -15.45 -29.85
N ALA A 803 -33.00 -14.30 -29.60
CA ALA A 803 -34.33 -13.95 -30.15
C ALA A 803 -34.42 -14.00 -31.70
N VAL A 804 -33.29 -14.05 -32.40
CA VAL A 804 -33.20 -14.11 -33.88
C VAL A 804 -32.50 -15.39 -34.39
N GLY A 805 -32.26 -16.39 -33.53
CA GLY A 805 -31.72 -17.69 -33.93
C GLY A 805 -30.64 -18.21 -32.98
N LYS A 806 -29.41 -18.41 -33.49
CA LYS A 806 -28.27 -18.91 -32.72
C LYS A 806 -27.01 -18.12 -33.05
N ARG A 807 -26.24 -17.78 -32.00
CA ARG A 807 -24.98 -17.04 -32.08
C ARG A 807 -23.84 -17.92 -31.57
N GLN A 808 -22.74 -17.96 -32.30
CA GLN A 808 -21.49 -18.55 -31.78
C GLN A 808 -20.79 -17.53 -30.88
N GLN A 809 -20.33 -17.97 -29.72
CA GLN A 809 -19.56 -17.19 -28.76
C GLN A 809 -18.25 -17.90 -28.47
N ALA A 810 -17.14 -17.30 -28.90
CA ALA A 810 -15.82 -17.73 -28.45
C ALA A 810 -15.68 -17.47 -26.94
N TRP A 811 -14.89 -18.31 -26.27
CA TRP A 811 -14.44 -18.12 -24.91
C TRP A 811 -12.98 -18.56 -24.80
N HIS A 812 -12.17 -17.66 -24.26
CA HIS A 812 -10.75 -17.86 -24.07
C HIS A 812 -10.46 -18.15 -22.60
N TYR A 813 -9.99 -19.36 -22.31
CA TYR A 813 -9.45 -19.77 -21.02
C TYR A 813 -7.99 -19.33 -20.97
N PRO A 814 -7.62 -18.30 -20.19
CA PRO A 814 -6.28 -17.74 -20.22
C PRO A 814 -5.23 -18.74 -19.75
N SER A 815 -4.06 -18.65 -20.38
CA SER A 815 -2.86 -19.32 -19.89
C SER A 815 -2.53 -18.90 -18.45
N ARG A 816 -1.71 -19.71 -17.79
CA ARG A 816 -1.19 -19.41 -16.44
C ARG A 816 -0.39 -18.11 -16.45
N ALA A 817 0.22 -17.79 -17.58
CA ALA A 817 0.93 -16.57 -17.89
C ALA A 817 -0.01 -15.35 -18.05
N GLU A 818 -1.08 -15.47 -18.84
CA GLU A 818 -2.05 -14.39 -19.07
C GLU A 818 -2.87 -14.01 -17.84
N CYS A 819 -3.06 -14.94 -16.89
CA CYS A 819 -3.61 -14.59 -15.58
C CYS A 819 -2.76 -13.49 -14.90
N MET A 820 -1.44 -13.59 -15.00
CA MET A 820 -0.49 -12.67 -14.35
C MET A 820 -0.31 -11.33 -15.07
N VAL A 821 -0.90 -11.17 -16.27
CA VAL A 821 -0.99 -9.88 -16.97
C VAL A 821 -1.82 -8.89 -16.17
N CYS A 822 -2.96 -9.33 -15.64
CA CYS A 822 -3.82 -8.51 -14.79
C CYS A 822 -3.50 -8.70 -13.31
N HIS A 823 -3.23 -9.93 -12.88
CA HIS A 823 -2.80 -10.22 -11.52
C HIS A 823 -1.29 -9.98 -11.39
N SER A 824 -0.87 -8.72 -11.26
CA SER A 824 0.55 -8.30 -11.24
C SER A 824 0.99 -7.71 -9.89
N ARG A 825 2.31 -7.66 -9.64
CA ARG A 825 2.90 -7.00 -8.44
C ARG A 825 2.45 -5.53 -8.31
N ALA A 826 2.32 -4.81 -9.43
CA ALA A 826 1.87 -3.41 -9.44
C ALA A 826 0.40 -3.25 -8.99
N ALA A 827 -0.47 -4.20 -9.34
CA ALA A 827 -1.86 -4.25 -8.88
C ALA A 827 -2.03 -4.87 -7.48
N ASN A 828 -0.94 -5.19 -6.77
CA ASN A 828 -0.89 -6.04 -5.57
C ASN A 828 -1.65 -7.37 -5.73
N TYR A 829 -1.65 -7.93 -6.95
CA TYR A 829 -2.30 -9.17 -7.40
C TYR A 829 -3.83 -9.27 -7.25
N VAL A 830 -4.43 -8.77 -6.18
CA VAL A 830 -5.80 -9.14 -5.77
C VAL A 830 -6.82 -8.18 -6.38
N LEU A 831 -7.40 -8.59 -7.51
CA LEU A 831 -8.38 -7.78 -8.25
C LEU A 831 -9.78 -7.88 -7.65
N GLY A 832 -10.22 -6.79 -7.01
CA GLY A 832 -11.60 -6.62 -6.53
C GLY A 832 -11.85 -6.94 -5.05
N LEU A 833 -10.84 -7.36 -4.28
CA LEU A 833 -10.89 -7.34 -2.82
C LEU A 833 -10.13 -6.10 -2.31
N CYS A 834 -10.86 -4.99 -2.25
CA CYS A 834 -10.40 -3.67 -1.83
C CYS A 834 -11.58 -2.88 -1.21
N GLU A 835 -11.31 -1.80 -0.44
CA GLU A 835 -12.35 -1.00 0.25
C GLU A 835 -13.55 -0.70 -0.67
N VAL A 836 -13.30 -0.09 -1.82
CA VAL A 836 -14.34 0.45 -2.71
C VAL A 836 -15.19 -0.62 -3.41
N GLN A 837 -14.65 -1.83 -3.60
CA GLN A 837 -15.39 -2.94 -4.21
C GLN A 837 -16.17 -3.76 -3.18
N MET A 838 -15.63 -3.87 -1.96
CA MET A 838 -16.14 -4.75 -0.91
C MET A 838 -17.06 -4.05 0.09
N ASN A 839 -17.04 -2.72 0.15
CA ASN A 839 -18.06 -1.94 0.84
C ASN A 839 -19.41 -2.05 0.10
N LYS A 840 -20.11 -3.16 0.37
CA LYS A 840 -21.35 -3.57 -0.29
C LYS A 840 -22.08 -4.53 0.63
N ASP A 841 -23.40 -4.51 0.58
CA ASP A 841 -24.23 -5.47 1.28
C ASP A 841 -24.38 -6.76 0.45
N HIS A 842 -24.27 -7.91 1.12
CA HIS A 842 -24.29 -9.23 0.50
C HIS A 842 -25.23 -10.16 1.28
N THR A 843 -26.01 -10.96 0.55
CA THR A 843 -26.91 -11.97 1.14
C THR A 843 -26.22 -13.32 1.16
N TYR A 844 -25.99 -13.84 2.36
CA TYR A 844 -25.27 -15.08 2.60
C TYR A 844 -26.18 -16.31 2.53
N PRO A 845 -25.64 -17.56 2.42
CA PRO A 845 -26.45 -18.77 2.24
C PRO A 845 -27.46 -19.09 3.34
N ASN A 846 -27.32 -18.49 4.53
CA ASN A 846 -28.32 -18.57 5.62
C ASN A 846 -29.47 -17.55 5.49
N GLY A 847 -29.54 -16.81 4.36
CA GLY A 847 -30.56 -15.81 4.07
C GLY A 847 -30.33 -14.42 4.69
N ARG A 848 -29.23 -14.20 5.44
CA ARG A 848 -28.94 -12.88 6.05
C ARG A 848 -28.22 -11.95 5.09
N THR A 849 -28.63 -10.69 5.07
CA THR A 849 -27.93 -9.60 4.38
C THR A 849 -27.17 -8.75 5.39
N ASP A 850 -25.88 -8.50 5.15
CA ASP A 850 -25.05 -7.55 5.91
C ASP A 850 -23.90 -7.04 5.04
N ASN A 851 -23.25 -5.96 5.48
CA ASN A 851 -22.12 -5.38 4.75
C ASN A 851 -20.88 -6.29 4.84
N GLN A 852 -20.28 -6.62 3.69
CA GLN A 852 -19.19 -7.61 3.62
C GLN A 852 -17.96 -7.21 4.44
N LEU A 853 -17.66 -5.90 4.56
CA LEU A 853 -16.56 -5.43 5.40
C LEU A 853 -16.83 -5.70 6.88
N ARG A 854 -18.08 -5.51 7.33
CA ARG A 854 -18.51 -5.82 8.71
C ARG A 854 -18.47 -7.33 8.98
N VAL A 855 -18.84 -8.15 7.98
CA VAL A 855 -18.75 -9.61 8.11
C VAL A 855 -17.30 -10.09 8.20
N LEU A 856 -16.39 -9.60 7.35
CA LEU A 856 -14.97 -9.97 7.44
C LEU A 856 -14.33 -9.54 8.77
N GLU A 857 -14.67 -8.36 9.30
CA GLU A 857 -14.28 -7.95 10.65
C GLU A 857 -14.78 -8.94 11.71
N ARG A 858 -16.08 -9.23 11.74
CA ARG A 858 -16.71 -10.02 12.82
C ARG A 858 -16.37 -11.51 12.76
N LEU A 859 -15.89 -11.99 11.60
CA LEU A 859 -15.25 -13.30 11.44
C LEU A 859 -13.77 -13.33 11.90
N GLY A 860 -13.23 -12.20 12.38
CA GLY A 860 -11.82 -12.09 12.78
C GLY A 860 -10.84 -12.22 11.61
N LEU A 861 -11.27 -11.91 10.38
CA LEU A 861 -10.46 -12.09 9.17
C LEU A 861 -9.59 -10.89 8.84
N LEU A 862 -9.87 -9.70 9.36
CA LEU A 862 -9.09 -8.49 9.05
C LEU A 862 -7.95 -8.28 10.05
N ASN A 863 -6.86 -7.69 9.57
CA ASN A 863 -5.88 -6.95 10.34
C ASN A 863 -5.75 -5.56 9.72
N VAL A 864 -5.97 -4.53 10.52
CA VAL A 864 -6.04 -3.13 10.12
C VAL A 864 -4.90 -2.39 10.81
N ALA A 865 -4.01 -1.79 10.03
CA ALA A 865 -2.96 -0.89 10.51
C ALA A 865 -3.54 0.49 10.84
N TRP A 866 -4.48 0.53 11.80
CA TRP A 866 -5.46 1.62 12.00
C TRP A 866 -4.85 3.02 11.88
N ALA A 867 -3.77 3.30 12.61
CA ALA A 867 -3.12 4.61 12.61
C ALA A 867 -2.67 5.05 11.21
N GLY A 868 -1.99 4.19 10.43
CA GLY A 868 -1.54 4.52 9.07
C GLY A 868 -2.70 4.72 8.08
N GLU A 869 -3.81 4.01 8.27
CA GLU A 869 -5.02 4.14 7.43
C GLU A 869 -5.86 5.40 7.78
N VAL A 870 -5.52 6.13 8.86
CA VAL A 870 -6.18 7.39 9.28
C VAL A 870 -5.24 8.59 9.41
N GLU A 871 -3.92 8.42 9.50
CA GLU A 871 -2.93 9.51 9.69
C GLU A 871 -3.05 10.58 8.60
N GLY A 872 -3.19 10.17 7.33
CA GLY A 872 -3.41 11.09 6.20
C GLY A 872 -4.81 11.70 6.10
N ALA A 873 -5.75 11.33 6.98
CA ALA A 873 -7.12 11.87 7.04
C ALA A 873 -7.33 12.84 8.22
N ILE A 874 -6.50 12.76 9.26
CA ILE A 874 -6.54 13.61 10.46
C ILE A 874 -5.70 14.87 10.22
N LYS A 875 -6.19 16.05 10.64
CA LYS A 875 -5.66 17.36 10.20
C LYS A 875 -4.85 18.15 11.24
N ASP A 876 -4.63 17.58 12.42
CA ASP A 876 -3.92 18.19 13.54
C ASP A 876 -3.38 17.09 14.50
N ALA A 877 -2.43 17.35 15.39
CA ALA A 877 -1.31 18.28 15.22
C ALA A 877 -0.02 17.59 15.70
N THR A 878 1.09 17.87 15.02
CA THR A 878 2.43 17.25 15.18
C THR A 878 2.55 15.76 14.86
N GLY A 879 1.53 14.92 15.12
CA GLY A 879 1.39 13.53 14.66
C GLY A 879 2.42 12.50 15.17
N ARG A 880 3.57 12.95 15.68
CA ARG A 880 4.70 12.08 16.04
C ARG A 880 4.59 11.56 17.46
N GLN A 881 4.64 10.24 17.59
CA GLN A 881 4.94 9.55 18.84
C GLN A 881 6.32 10.02 19.35
N GLN A 882 6.46 10.23 20.66
CA GLN A 882 7.73 10.59 21.28
C GLN A 882 8.49 9.35 21.77
N PRO A 883 9.83 9.42 21.90
CA PRO A 883 10.59 8.40 22.62
C PRO A 883 10.00 8.20 24.03
N ASP A 884 9.77 6.94 24.39
CA ASP A 884 9.08 6.52 25.62
C ASP A 884 7.54 6.75 25.66
N GLN A 885 6.88 6.85 24.50
CA GLN A 885 5.43 6.67 24.38
C GLN A 885 5.08 5.35 23.68
N ARG A 886 3.82 4.91 23.82
CA ARG A 886 3.29 3.66 23.24
C ARG A 886 3.16 3.73 21.72
N GLU A 887 3.55 2.63 21.06
CA GLU A 887 3.33 2.38 19.62
C GLU A 887 1.84 2.17 19.27
N PRO A 888 1.39 2.59 18.07
CA PRO A 888 0.12 2.15 17.50
C PRO A 888 0.04 0.62 17.36
N LYS A 889 -1.14 0.06 17.67
CA LYS A 889 -1.38 -1.40 17.58
C LYS A 889 -2.32 -1.70 16.42
N SER A 890 -1.97 -2.69 15.60
CA SER A 890 -2.88 -3.24 14.59
C SER A 890 -4.07 -3.93 15.26
N THR A 891 -5.22 -3.92 14.59
CA THR A 891 -6.50 -4.34 15.17
C THR A 891 -7.40 -5.01 14.13
N GLY A 892 -8.31 -5.89 14.56
CA GLY A 892 -9.26 -6.54 13.64
C GLY A 892 -10.36 -5.59 13.12
N MET A 893 -10.51 -4.41 13.72
CA MET A 893 -11.65 -3.54 13.48
C MET A 893 -11.38 -2.49 12.39
N LEU A 894 -12.34 -2.27 11.50
CA LEU A 894 -12.29 -1.23 10.47
C LEU A 894 -12.08 0.17 11.09
N PRO A 895 -11.44 1.12 10.36
CA PRO A 895 -11.16 2.46 10.88
C PRO A 895 -12.42 3.32 11.05
N PHE A 896 -13.44 3.10 10.20
CA PHE A 896 -14.74 3.76 10.23
C PHE A 896 -15.85 2.71 10.08
N ALA A 897 -17.11 3.06 10.37
CA ALA A 897 -18.23 2.22 9.97
C ALA A 897 -18.32 2.12 8.42
N PRO A 898 -18.88 1.05 7.83
CA PRO A 898 -18.95 0.91 6.36
C PRO A 898 -19.60 2.11 5.64
N ALA A 899 -20.57 2.79 6.26
CA ALA A 899 -21.18 4.02 5.74
C ALA A 899 -20.20 5.21 5.62
N GLY A 900 -19.09 5.22 6.36
CA GLY A 900 -18.00 6.20 6.27
C GLY A 900 -16.84 5.76 5.35
N LEU A 901 -16.90 4.56 4.78
CA LEU A 901 -15.92 4.05 3.82
C LEU A 901 -16.39 4.33 2.38
N LYS A 902 -15.45 4.41 1.43
CA LYS A 902 -15.77 4.65 0.03
C LYS A 902 -16.38 3.40 -0.61
N GLN A 903 -17.17 3.58 -1.65
CA GLN A 903 -17.69 2.52 -2.51
C GLN A 903 -17.64 2.95 -3.98
N LEU A 904 -17.51 2.01 -4.91
CA LEU A 904 -17.74 2.25 -6.33
C LEU A 904 -19.24 2.36 -6.61
N ALA A 905 -19.61 3.17 -7.61
CA ALA A 905 -20.91 3.06 -8.23
C ALA A 905 -21.02 1.76 -9.05
N ASP A 906 -22.22 1.23 -9.24
CA ASP A 906 -22.46 0.20 -10.27
C ASP A 906 -22.49 0.88 -11.65
N PRO A 907 -21.59 0.54 -12.61
CA PRO A 907 -21.55 1.18 -13.92
C PRO A 907 -22.87 1.21 -14.68
N TYR A 908 -23.76 0.24 -14.44
CA TYR A 908 -24.97 0.02 -15.21
C TYR A 908 -26.24 0.54 -14.52
N ASP A 909 -26.17 0.90 -13.23
CA ASP A 909 -27.29 1.48 -12.47
C ASP A 909 -27.50 2.95 -12.83
N LYS A 910 -28.40 3.22 -13.78
CA LYS A 910 -28.71 4.57 -14.26
C LYS A 910 -29.28 5.52 -13.20
N THR A 911 -29.59 5.07 -11.98
CA THR A 911 -29.96 5.95 -10.86
C THR A 911 -28.76 6.65 -10.20
N GLN A 912 -27.55 6.11 -10.39
CA GLN A 912 -26.31 6.63 -9.78
C GLN A 912 -25.62 7.66 -10.67
N ASP A 913 -24.76 8.50 -10.08
CA ASP A 913 -24.04 9.56 -10.80
C ASP A 913 -23.25 9.03 -12.00
N LEU A 914 -23.46 9.66 -13.15
CA LEU A 914 -22.83 9.33 -14.43
C LEU A 914 -21.30 9.37 -14.35
N THR A 915 -20.73 10.32 -13.59
CA THR A 915 -19.27 10.48 -13.46
C THR A 915 -18.68 9.36 -12.60
N ALA A 916 -19.31 9.04 -11.46
CA ALA A 916 -18.93 7.93 -10.60
C ALA A 916 -19.02 6.58 -11.32
N ARG A 917 -20.07 6.36 -12.13
CA ARG A 917 -20.24 5.16 -12.96
C ARG A 917 -19.13 5.03 -14.01
N ALA A 918 -18.79 6.11 -14.71
CA ALA A 918 -17.67 6.12 -15.64
C ALA A 918 -16.33 5.80 -14.95
N LYS A 919 -16.06 6.34 -13.75
CA LYS A 919 -14.87 5.96 -12.96
C LYS A 919 -14.88 4.48 -12.56
N ALA A 920 -16.02 3.95 -12.12
CA ALA A 920 -16.13 2.55 -11.73
C ALA A 920 -15.88 1.60 -12.92
N TRP A 921 -16.38 1.94 -14.11
CA TRP A 921 -16.12 1.19 -15.34
C TRP A 921 -14.64 1.24 -15.74
N LEU A 922 -14.03 2.43 -15.77
CA LEU A 922 -12.61 2.61 -16.07
C LEU A 922 -11.71 1.89 -15.06
N HIS A 923 -12.01 1.99 -13.77
CA HIS A 923 -11.23 1.35 -12.71
C HIS A 923 -11.26 -0.18 -12.85
N THR A 924 -12.42 -0.76 -13.16
CA THR A 924 -12.57 -2.23 -13.18
C THR A 924 -12.18 -2.90 -14.50
N ASN A 925 -12.14 -2.17 -15.61
CA ASN A 925 -11.75 -2.71 -16.91
C ASN A 925 -10.37 -2.22 -17.39
N CYS A 926 -9.85 -1.09 -16.90
CA CYS A 926 -8.67 -0.44 -17.47
C CYS A 926 -7.56 -0.11 -16.45
N ALA A 927 -7.88 0.18 -15.19
CA ALA A 927 -6.85 0.62 -14.22
C ALA A 927 -5.77 -0.41 -13.97
N THR A 928 -6.09 -1.70 -13.92
CA THR A 928 -5.11 -2.78 -13.69
C THR A 928 -3.86 -2.69 -14.58
N CYS A 929 -4.00 -2.20 -15.82
CA CYS A 929 -2.87 -1.90 -16.70
C CYS A 929 -2.42 -0.42 -16.55
N HIS A 930 -3.37 0.50 -16.43
CA HIS A 930 -3.13 1.94 -16.24
C HIS A 930 -3.03 2.34 -14.75
N VAL A 931 -2.15 1.65 -14.02
CA VAL A 931 -1.57 2.06 -12.73
C VAL A 931 -0.10 2.39 -12.92
N GLU A 932 0.52 3.02 -11.92
CA GLU A 932 1.98 3.21 -11.92
C GLU A 932 2.70 1.84 -11.98
N ALA A 933 3.62 1.68 -12.95
CA ALA A 933 4.25 0.41 -13.31
C ALA A 933 3.30 -0.75 -13.73
N GLY A 934 2.04 -0.47 -14.08
CA GLY A 934 1.05 -1.48 -14.50
C GLY A 934 1.24 -2.05 -15.92
N GLY A 935 2.14 -1.49 -16.73
CA GLY A 935 2.43 -1.95 -18.09
C GLY A 935 1.33 -1.65 -19.12
N GLY A 936 0.42 -0.71 -18.84
CA GLY A 936 -0.49 -0.11 -19.81
C GLY A 936 0.10 1.15 -20.41
N ASN A 937 0.37 1.15 -21.73
CA ASN A 937 1.31 2.05 -22.38
C ASN A 937 0.77 3.46 -22.69
N ALA A 938 0.08 4.06 -21.74
CA ALA A 938 -0.28 5.47 -21.74
C ALA A 938 -0.14 6.01 -20.33
N GLN A 939 0.29 7.27 -20.18
CA GLN A 939 0.49 7.94 -18.88
C GLN A 939 -0.80 8.16 -18.06
N MET A 940 -1.91 7.51 -18.44
CA MET A 940 -3.16 7.52 -17.71
C MET A 940 -2.99 6.81 -16.37
N GLN A 941 -3.60 7.36 -15.32
CA GLN A 941 -3.76 6.68 -14.03
C GLN A 941 -5.27 6.53 -13.80
N LEU A 942 -5.80 5.32 -13.95
CA LEU A 942 -7.25 5.10 -14.04
C LEU A 942 -7.90 4.56 -12.74
N ASP A 943 -7.12 4.48 -11.66
CA ASP A 943 -7.62 4.11 -10.34
C ASP A 943 -8.74 5.03 -9.85
N PHE A 944 -9.77 4.44 -9.23
CA PHE A 944 -10.93 5.17 -8.71
C PHE A 944 -10.58 6.36 -7.78
N PRO A 945 -9.65 6.25 -6.81
CA PRO A 945 -9.24 7.39 -5.97
C PRO A 945 -8.41 8.47 -6.68
N THR A 946 -7.94 8.26 -7.93
CA THR A 946 -7.14 9.25 -8.64
C THR A 946 -7.98 10.45 -9.07
N GLU A 947 -7.57 11.65 -8.67
CA GLU A 947 -8.26 12.89 -9.04
C GLU A 947 -8.28 13.12 -10.55
N TRP A 948 -9.39 13.62 -11.10
CA TRP A 948 -9.60 13.74 -12.55
C TRP A 948 -8.47 14.49 -13.29
N SER A 949 -7.95 15.56 -12.67
CA SER A 949 -6.82 16.34 -13.20
C SER A 949 -5.48 15.57 -13.23
N LYS A 950 -5.35 14.51 -12.43
CA LYS A 950 -4.18 13.62 -12.37
C LYS A 950 -4.30 12.38 -13.26
N MET A 951 -5.52 12.01 -13.69
CA MET A 951 -5.76 10.80 -14.50
C MET A 951 -5.18 10.84 -15.93
N ARG A 952 -4.71 12.01 -16.42
CA ARG A 952 -4.12 12.25 -17.77
C ARG A 952 -4.93 11.66 -18.94
N LEU A 953 -6.26 11.74 -18.83
CA LEU A 953 -7.24 11.12 -19.74
C LEU A 953 -7.98 12.16 -20.58
N ILE A 954 -8.57 13.16 -19.92
CA ILE A 954 -9.46 14.14 -20.54
C ILE A 954 -8.62 15.20 -21.27
N GLY A 955 -8.97 15.50 -22.53
CA GLY A 955 -8.27 16.49 -23.35
C GLY A 955 -6.81 16.13 -23.68
N THR A 956 -6.37 14.93 -23.36
CA THR A 956 -4.97 14.48 -23.52
C THR A 956 -4.76 13.88 -24.92
N ASN A 957 -3.65 14.21 -25.57
CA ASN A 957 -3.30 13.65 -26.89
C ASN A 957 -2.94 12.16 -26.77
N PRO A 958 -3.34 11.29 -27.71
CA PRO A 958 -2.82 9.92 -27.79
C PRO A 958 -1.35 9.93 -28.21
N VAL A 959 -0.54 9.06 -27.61
CA VAL A 959 0.88 8.85 -28.00
C VAL A 959 1.05 7.75 -29.06
N HIS A 960 0.16 6.75 -29.05
CA HIS A 960 0.11 5.64 -30.02
C HIS A 960 -0.89 5.92 -31.16
N GLN A 961 -1.44 4.85 -31.77
CA GLN A 961 -2.44 4.91 -32.82
C GLN A 961 -3.65 5.82 -32.48
N THR A 962 -3.94 6.75 -33.38
CA THR A 962 -5.08 7.68 -33.35
C THR A 962 -6.33 7.14 -34.06
N PHE A 963 -6.22 6.01 -34.77
CA PHE A 963 -7.29 5.40 -35.59
C PHE A 963 -7.89 6.36 -36.63
N ASP A 964 -7.04 7.21 -37.20
CA ASP A 964 -7.39 8.27 -38.16
C ASP A 964 -8.46 9.27 -37.68
N LEU A 965 -8.75 9.28 -36.37
CA LEU A 965 -9.70 10.20 -35.76
C LEU A 965 -9.16 11.65 -35.81
N LYS A 966 -9.93 12.54 -36.44
CA LYS A 966 -9.56 13.94 -36.63
C LYS A 966 -9.45 14.68 -35.29
N ASP A 967 -8.26 15.24 -35.02
CA ASP A 967 -7.92 15.88 -33.75
C ASP A 967 -8.24 14.96 -32.54
N ALA A 968 -7.78 13.71 -32.64
CA ALA A 968 -7.94 12.67 -31.62
C ALA A 968 -7.50 13.14 -30.22
N LYS A 969 -8.22 12.68 -29.19
CA LYS A 969 -7.81 12.73 -27.78
C LYS A 969 -8.07 11.36 -27.15
N LEU A 970 -7.48 11.07 -25.98
CA LEU A 970 -7.80 9.85 -25.24
C LEU A 970 -9.29 9.86 -24.85
N ILE A 971 -9.75 10.97 -24.24
CA ILE A 971 -11.16 11.41 -24.19
C ILE A 971 -11.24 12.87 -24.66
N ALA A 972 -12.12 13.17 -25.61
CA ALA A 972 -12.34 14.52 -26.16
C ALA A 972 -13.67 15.11 -25.62
N PRO A 973 -13.64 16.15 -24.76
CA PRO A 973 -14.84 16.72 -24.13
C PRO A 973 -15.94 17.14 -25.12
N GLY A 974 -17.14 16.59 -24.94
CA GLY A 974 -18.30 16.81 -25.81
C GLY A 974 -18.22 16.11 -27.17
N ALA A 975 -17.19 15.32 -27.45
CA ALA A 975 -16.84 14.81 -28.77
C ALA A 975 -16.42 13.31 -28.72
N PRO A 976 -17.35 12.37 -28.42
CA PRO A 976 -17.05 10.95 -28.31
C PRO A 976 -16.47 10.35 -29.62
N GLU A 977 -16.85 10.89 -30.78
CA GLU A 977 -16.33 10.49 -32.10
C GLU A 977 -14.84 10.81 -32.31
N ARG A 978 -14.24 11.62 -31.42
CA ARG A 978 -12.81 11.96 -31.41
C ARG A 978 -12.03 11.26 -30.27
N SER A 979 -12.68 10.37 -29.53
CA SER A 979 -12.17 9.78 -28.29
C SER A 979 -11.61 8.38 -28.51
N VAL A 980 -10.28 8.24 -28.48
CA VAL A 980 -9.58 6.96 -28.71
C VAL A 980 -9.97 5.88 -27.70
N VAL A 981 -10.24 6.23 -26.44
CA VAL A 981 -10.72 5.26 -25.45
C VAL A 981 -12.06 4.65 -25.87
N ILE A 982 -13.03 5.47 -26.30
CA ILE A 982 -14.35 5.00 -26.75
C ILE A 982 -14.22 4.11 -27.98
N HIS A 983 -13.36 4.49 -28.93
CA HIS A 983 -13.06 3.70 -30.12
C HIS A 983 -12.50 2.32 -29.78
N ARG A 984 -11.51 2.23 -28.86
CA ARG A 984 -10.88 0.98 -28.44
C ARG A 984 -11.80 0.07 -27.64
N ILE A 985 -12.69 0.60 -26.78
CA ILE A 985 -13.64 -0.23 -26.02
C ILE A 985 -14.81 -0.71 -26.89
N GLY A 986 -15.11 0.00 -27.99
CA GLY A 986 -16.13 -0.34 -28.99
C GLY A 986 -15.71 -1.35 -30.07
N GLN A 987 -14.48 -1.87 -30.04
CA GLN A 987 -13.95 -2.80 -31.04
C GLN A 987 -13.41 -4.09 -30.43
N ARG A 988 -13.43 -5.19 -31.19
CA ARG A 988 -12.80 -6.46 -30.82
C ARG A 988 -12.09 -7.11 -32.01
N GLY A 989 -11.03 -7.86 -31.72
CA GLY A 989 -10.26 -8.65 -32.70
C GLY A 989 -8.75 -8.41 -32.65
N PRO A 990 -7.95 -9.30 -33.26
CA PRO A 990 -6.49 -9.14 -33.32
C PRO A 990 -6.12 -7.84 -34.06
N ASN A 991 -5.04 -7.18 -33.62
CA ASN A 991 -4.50 -5.93 -34.18
C ASN A 991 -5.47 -4.73 -34.20
N SER A 992 -6.68 -4.83 -33.62
CA SER A 992 -7.65 -3.72 -33.50
C SER A 992 -7.27 -2.67 -32.45
N GLY A 993 -6.26 -2.95 -31.61
CA GLY A 993 -5.95 -2.11 -30.45
C GLY A 993 -7.04 -2.11 -29.37
N GLN A 994 -7.92 -3.13 -29.35
CA GLN A 994 -9.02 -3.28 -28.38
C GLN A 994 -8.61 -3.03 -26.92
N MET A 995 -9.55 -2.52 -26.12
CA MET A 995 -9.40 -2.38 -24.67
C MET A 995 -10.63 -2.96 -23.95
N PRO A 996 -10.47 -3.88 -22.98
CA PRO A 996 -9.22 -4.52 -22.54
C PRO A 996 -8.56 -5.38 -23.64
N PRO A 997 -7.23 -5.57 -23.63
CA PRO A 997 -6.52 -6.31 -24.68
C PRO A 997 -6.79 -7.82 -24.65
N LEU A 998 -7.06 -8.41 -23.47
CA LEU A 998 -7.21 -9.85 -23.24
C LEU A 998 -8.59 -10.21 -22.68
N SER A 999 -8.93 -11.50 -22.69
CA SER A 999 -10.10 -12.10 -22.02
C SER A 999 -11.49 -11.53 -22.41
N THR A 1000 -11.61 -10.82 -23.53
CA THR A 1000 -12.91 -10.39 -24.07
C THR A 1000 -12.95 -10.51 -25.60
N THR A 1001 -14.06 -11.03 -26.12
CA THR A 1001 -14.36 -11.25 -27.54
C THR A 1001 -15.59 -10.47 -28.00
N ARG A 1002 -16.42 -9.99 -27.06
CA ARG A 1002 -17.60 -9.15 -27.31
C ARG A 1002 -17.38 -7.73 -26.79
N VAL A 1003 -17.92 -6.76 -27.53
CA VAL A 1003 -18.04 -5.37 -27.08
C VAL A 1003 -19.01 -5.28 -25.90
N ASP A 1004 -18.63 -4.51 -24.89
CA ASP A 1004 -19.53 -4.09 -23.81
C ASP A 1004 -20.36 -2.90 -24.32
N VAL A 1005 -21.54 -3.18 -24.89
CA VAL A 1005 -22.39 -2.14 -25.49
C VAL A 1005 -22.84 -1.11 -24.44
N LEU A 1006 -23.17 -1.55 -23.22
CA LEU A 1006 -23.60 -0.66 -22.14
C LEU A 1006 -22.43 0.17 -21.59
N GLY A 1007 -21.22 -0.41 -21.52
CA GLY A 1007 -19.98 0.32 -21.22
C GLY A 1007 -19.63 1.38 -22.27
N VAL A 1008 -19.79 1.06 -23.57
CA VAL A 1008 -19.63 2.02 -24.67
C VAL A 1008 -20.66 3.15 -24.59
N GLU A 1009 -21.93 2.83 -24.32
CA GLU A 1009 -22.99 3.82 -24.08
C GLU A 1009 -22.66 4.74 -22.91
N LEU A 1010 -22.34 4.17 -21.73
CA LEU A 1010 -21.93 4.90 -20.52
C LEU A 1010 -20.79 5.88 -20.79
N MET A 1011 -19.71 5.40 -21.41
CA MET A 1011 -18.54 6.23 -21.70
C MET A 1011 -18.85 7.29 -22.76
N THR A 1012 -19.77 7.03 -23.69
CA THR A 1012 -20.26 7.99 -24.69
C THR A 1012 -21.15 9.07 -24.07
N GLU A 1013 -22.06 8.69 -23.16
CA GLU A 1013 -22.92 9.60 -22.41
C GLU A 1013 -22.08 10.53 -21.52
N TRP A 1014 -21.16 9.94 -20.74
CA TRP A 1014 -20.22 10.68 -19.90
C TRP A 1014 -19.35 11.64 -20.74
N CYS A 1015 -18.77 11.18 -21.85
CA CYS A 1015 -17.95 12.02 -22.73
C CYS A 1015 -18.74 13.21 -23.34
N LYS A 1016 -20.04 13.04 -23.59
CA LYS A 1016 -20.94 14.14 -24.02
C LYS A 1016 -21.22 15.14 -22.88
N SER A 1017 -21.29 14.68 -21.62
CA SER A 1017 -21.48 15.57 -20.46
C SER A 1017 -20.26 16.42 -20.10
N LEU A 1018 -19.05 16.01 -20.52
CA LEU A 1018 -17.82 16.73 -20.24
C LEU A 1018 -17.82 18.09 -20.96
N LYS A 1019 -17.78 19.17 -20.16
CA LYS A 1019 -17.52 20.53 -20.67
C LYS A 1019 -16.14 20.60 -21.32
N LYS A 1020 -16.02 21.37 -22.39
CA LYS A 1020 -14.70 21.74 -22.93
C LYS A 1020 -13.96 22.58 -21.89
N PRO A 1021 -12.68 22.29 -21.61
CA PRO A 1021 -11.82 23.11 -20.74
C PRO A 1021 -11.51 24.46 -21.38
#